data_AF-A0A0P1AX25-F1
#
_entry.id   AF-A0A0P1AX25-F1
#
_cell.length_a   1.000
_cell.length_b   1.000
_cell.length_c   1.000
_cell.angle_alpha   90.00
_cell.angle_beta   90.00
_cell.angle_gamma   90.00
#
_symmetry.space_group_name_H-M   'P 1'
#
loop_
_entity.id
_entity.type
_entity.pdbx_description
1 polymer ?
#
loop_
_entity_poly.entity_id
_entity_poly.type
_entity_poly.pdbx_seq_one_letter_code
_entity_poly.pdbx_strand_id
1 'polypeptide(L)'
;MVAFSSTLYRAKTGLFQAKRFQIHVNTAGDYGKTVAVFEFDLAELVPLLNDSSKESVRLNVTKCSDDPRACISLTLVSSRVHYDSVSHDKEKSCAEDSASELGSEMSAYTSYSCASSLASTCRRNVESPAPSQLSGFGDAKASAIRIAGHTATSDGVLIATDNEHDELVKAVQILETQLRESEAENVKLDATIEQKDREIERLTKIVAGNGVSNSDVDRNVMQVDFLIYMELREQYDALKLEHDACTKETARPTGIFKIAGAESDEELIKEEINTMTEDFIDDAFKRYSANGYDDTQETHPSRGQLSDVQLLNMTINELNLSKSKLEDQLRTYQTAIEQKDEELHRYSIALQRIKSARNDVDGVDSFIEAQVHCTLETALSDNKRLEKQILDFDGAMTTMEEEKARLSAQLRRAERATAAARDEFLTAQKALGCLESKSQSLSEELQLADQAREVAEENVIVAEATIGTLKQQLRNVSDQLHTTQYELESIREFQSVSTAALEEAAAKHQRLDLIWNGVKIENERLQARVEELEFQLSQSEVDGDEKTKELQMQVHEINREAEALRKELDLLRASTTQIEIDSHDREKHFQEKTTAHLRIILEQSQRLGSESMACEELSTRFQEQIEQTQKISEKLGTRVATLQEELDYFQEELIESKMKVAQLTQDNDELAIRNRQLEKDRALNTKK
;
A
#
# COMPACT_ATOMS: atom_id res chain seq x y z
N MET A 1 12.47 49.63 -2.61
CA MET A 1 13.42 48.71 -3.28
C MET A 1 14.79 49.05 -2.71
N VAL A 2 15.49 48.25 -1.92
CA VAL A 2 15.65 46.79 -1.93
C VAL A 2 15.85 46.32 -0.48
N ALA A 3 14.97 45.49 0.06
CA ALA A 3 14.99 45.18 1.49
C ALA A 3 15.49 43.77 1.85
N PHE A 4 15.73 42.92 0.85
CA PHE A 4 16.14 41.53 1.05
C PHE A 4 17.30 41.12 0.13
N SER A 5 18.09 42.08 -0.38
CA SER A 5 19.06 41.81 -1.46
C SER A 5 20.00 40.67 -1.16
N SER A 6 20.50 40.54 0.07
CA SER A 6 21.43 39.47 0.47
C SER A 6 20.76 38.11 0.51
N THR A 7 19.65 37.95 1.23
CA THR A 7 18.99 36.64 1.36
C THR A 7 18.29 36.19 0.08
N LEU A 8 17.62 37.09 -0.65
CA LEU A 8 17.00 36.75 -1.95
C LEU A 8 18.05 36.47 -3.03
N TYR A 9 19.18 37.18 -3.05
CA TYR A 9 20.29 36.86 -3.95
C TYR A 9 20.87 35.47 -3.63
N ARG A 10 21.09 35.18 -2.34
CA ARG A 10 21.61 33.88 -1.88
C ARG A 10 20.64 32.72 -2.14
N ALA A 11 19.34 32.94 -1.98
CA ALA A 11 18.29 32.00 -2.35
C ALA A 11 18.23 31.78 -3.86
N LYS A 12 18.33 32.85 -4.67
CA LYS A 12 18.39 32.75 -6.14
C LYS A 12 19.61 31.95 -6.62
N THR A 13 20.72 32.00 -5.90
CA THR A 13 21.94 31.22 -6.19
C THR A 13 21.91 29.80 -5.61
N GLY A 14 20.83 29.35 -4.96
CA GLY A 14 20.68 28.00 -4.42
C GLY A 14 21.48 27.70 -3.15
N LEU A 15 22.16 28.71 -2.57
CA LEU A 15 22.99 28.55 -1.37
C LEU A 15 22.18 28.49 -0.06
N PHE A 16 20.94 28.99 -0.08
CA PHE A 16 20.04 29.06 1.07
C PHE A 16 18.63 28.64 0.66
N GLN A 17 17.97 27.88 1.54
CA GLN A 17 16.55 27.61 1.43
C GLN A 17 15.80 28.54 2.39
N ALA A 18 14.80 29.27 1.86
CA ALA A 18 13.87 30.02 2.69
C ALA A 18 12.97 29.02 3.42
N LYS A 19 13.04 28.98 4.75
CA LYS A 19 12.30 28.00 5.56
C LYS A 19 10.95 28.57 6.00
N ARG A 20 10.93 29.85 6.33
CA ARG A 20 9.79 30.48 6.99
C ARG A 20 9.69 31.97 6.68
N PHE A 21 8.47 32.40 6.38
CA PHE A 21 8.09 33.80 6.30
C PHE A 21 7.18 34.15 7.47
N GLN A 22 7.51 35.20 8.21
CA GLN A 22 6.64 35.76 9.24
C GLN A 22 6.29 37.22 8.91
N ILE A 23 4.99 37.51 8.86
CA ILE A 23 4.45 38.85 8.63
C ILE A 23 3.78 39.30 9.91
N HIS A 24 4.36 40.30 10.58
CA HIS A 24 3.76 40.94 11.75
C HIS A 24 3.05 42.22 11.32
N VAL A 25 1.75 42.30 11.59
CA VAL A 25 0.92 43.48 11.38
C VAL A 25 0.68 44.14 12.73
N ASN A 26 1.26 45.32 12.92
CA ASN A 26 1.15 46.07 14.17
C ASN A 26 0.20 47.26 13.99
N THR A 27 -0.71 47.50 14.96
CA THR A 27 -1.64 48.63 14.89
C THR A 27 -1.19 49.83 15.72
N ALA A 28 -1.78 50.99 15.40
CA ALA A 28 -1.49 52.30 15.96
C ALA A 28 -2.11 52.56 17.35
N GLY A 29 -2.00 51.59 18.28
CA GLY A 29 -2.33 51.80 19.69
C GLY A 29 -1.08 52.06 20.54
N ASP A 30 -1.25 52.63 21.74
CA ASP A 30 -0.19 53.12 22.66
C ASP A 30 0.91 52.11 23.07
N TYR A 31 0.85 50.87 22.61
CA TYR A 31 1.84 49.82 22.92
C TYR A 31 2.35 49.06 21.68
N GLY A 32 2.06 49.51 20.46
CA GLY A 32 2.56 48.85 19.24
C GLY A 32 2.22 47.35 19.17
N LYS A 33 1.03 46.97 19.66
CA LYS A 33 0.63 45.57 19.76
C LYS A 33 0.50 44.95 18.36
N THR A 34 1.10 43.78 18.21
CA THR A 34 0.92 42.92 17.05
C THR A 34 -0.53 42.45 17.00
N VAL A 35 -1.24 42.81 15.94
CA VAL A 35 -2.66 42.47 15.75
C VAL A 35 -2.83 41.19 14.94
N ALA A 36 -1.89 40.91 14.05
CA ALA A 36 -1.86 39.64 13.36
C ALA A 36 -0.41 39.22 13.08
N VAL A 37 -0.15 37.93 13.21
CA VAL A 37 1.06 37.28 12.72
C VAL A 37 0.64 36.26 11.69
N PHE A 38 1.16 36.39 10.47
CA PHE A 38 0.99 35.38 9.43
C PHE A 38 2.31 34.66 9.26
N GLU A 39 2.30 33.36 9.51
CA GLU A 39 3.47 32.50 9.37
C GLU A 39 3.24 31.55 8.21
N PHE A 40 4.20 31.52 7.30
CA PHE A 40 4.21 30.62 6.16
C PHE A 40 5.48 29.78 6.25
N ASP A 41 5.33 28.54 6.69
CA ASP A 41 6.39 27.54 6.63
C ASP A 41 6.44 26.99 5.20
N LEU A 42 7.61 27.09 4.57
CA LEU A 42 7.81 26.69 3.16
C LEU A 42 8.49 25.33 3.02
N ALA A 43 8.86 24.69 4.13
CA ALA A 43 9.45 23.36 4.13
C ALA A 43 9.00 22.59 5.39
N GLU A 44 8.24 21.50 5.20
CA GLU A 44 7.74 20.64 6.27
C GLU A 44 8.80 19.65 6.83
N LEU A 45 10.02 19.62 6.28
CA LEU A 45 10.94 18.48 6.48
C LEU A 45 12.42 18.88 6.71
N VAL A 46 12.75 19.84 7.57
CA VAL A 46 14.15 19.94 8.09
C VAL A 46 14.19 20.56 9.49
N PRO A 47 14.71 19.87 10.53
CA PRO A 47 14.89 20.46 11.85
C PRO A 47 15.77 21.72 11.79
N LEU A 48 15.43 22.72 12.60
CA LEU A 48 16.15 23.99 12.70
C LEU A 48 17.57 23.75 13.24
N LEU A 49 18.55 23.66 12.34
CA LEU A 49 19.98 23.73 12.68
C LEU A 49 20.33 25.12 13.21
N ASN A 50 21.31 25.17 14.13
CA ASN A 50 21.75 26.38 14.85
C ASN A 50 22.29 27.51 13.95
N ASP A 51 22.53 27.26 12.65
CA ASP A 51 23.06 28.23 11.68
C ASP A 51 21.97 28.89 10.80
N SER A 52 20.84 29.28 11.42
CA SER A 52 19.79 30.02 10.71
C SER A 52 20.05 31.52 10.71
N SER A 53 20.10 32.14 9.53
CA SER A 53 20.18 33.60 9.39
C SER A 53 18.78 34.19 9.32
N LYS A 54 18.51 35.21 10.15
CA LYS A 54 17.24 35.94 10.18
C LYS A 54 17.46 37.36 9.64
N GLU A 55 16.71 37.73 8.60
CA GLU A 55 16.66 39.10 8.11
C GLU A 55 15.24 39.65 8.26
N SER A 56 15.09 40.81 8.90
CA SER A 56 13.80 41.46 9.13
C SER A 56 13.76 42.85 8.51
N VAL A 57 12.65 43.17 7.86
CA VAL A 57 12.39 44.46 7.21
C VAL A 57 11.10 45.04 7.75
N ARG A 58 11.17 46.29 8.21
CA ARG A 58 9.98 47.05 8.61
C ARG A 58 9.55 47.97 7.46
N LEU A 59 8.37 47.70 6.92
CA LEU A 59 7.72 48.53 5.90
C LEU A 59 6.70 49.44 6.59
N ASN A 60 6.92 50.74 6.50
CA ASN A 60 5.94 51.73 6.93
C ASN A 60 4.86 51.83 5.84
N VAL A 61 3.59 51.73 6.23
CA VAL A 61 2.48 51.69 5.27
C VAL A 61 2.18 53.11 4.80
N THR A 62 2.57 53.45 3.57
CA THR A 62 2.36 54.79 2.98
C THR A 62 0.91 55.07 2.57
N LYS A 63 0.00 54.08 2.65
CA LYS A 63 -1.42 54.20 2.26
C LYS A 63 -2.39 54.43 3.42
N CYS A 64 -1.92 54.51 4.67
CA CYS A 64 -2.73 55.01 5.79
C CYS A 64 -2.43 56.50 5.96
N SER A 65 -3.29 57.37 5.44
CA SER A 65 -3.14 58.85 5.53
C SER A 65 -3.24 59.40 6.95
N ASP A 66 -3.67 58.58 7.91
CA ASP A 66 -4.12 59.07 9.21
C ASP A 66 -3.14 58.77 10.37
N ASP A 67 -2.10 57.93 10.19
CA ASP A 67 -1.06 57.76 11.22
C ASP A 67 0.26 57.14 10.69
N PRO A 68 1.42 57.84 10.78
CA PRO A 68 2.72 57.35 10.31
C PRO A 68 3.32 56.18 11.12
N ARG A 69 2.65 55.70 12.19
CA ARG A 69 3.18 54.66 13.09
C ARG A 69 2.74 53.22 12.76
N ALA A 70 1.78 53.06 11.85
CA ALA A 70 1.37 51.74 11.37
C ALA A 70 2.45 51.12 10.46
N CYS A 71 2.93 49.93 10.84
CA CYS A 71 4.02 49.26 10.13
C CYS A 71 3.75 47.77 9.96
N ILE A 72 4.23 47.23 8.86
CA ILE A 72 4.29 45.80 8.60
C ILE A 72 5.75 45.38 8.74
N SER A 73 6.04 44.43 9.62
CA SER A 73 7.36 43.83 9.73
C SER A 73 7.36 42.47 9.04
N LEU A 74 8.29 42.30 8.10
CA LEU A 74 8.50 41.06 7.35
C LEU A 74 9.81 40.43 7.81
N THR A 75 9.76 39.23 8.36
CA THR A 75 10.93 38.48 8.81
C THR A 75 11.09 37.23 7.96
N LEU A 76 12.26 37.07 7.35
CA LEU A 76 12.65 35.89 6.59
C LEU A 76 13.69 35.10 7.39
N VAL A 77 13.40 33.81 7.61
CA VAL A 77 14.34 32.88 8.24
C VAL A 77 14.85 31.91 7.18
N SER A 78 16.16 31.90 6.96
CA SER A 78 16.82 31.02 6.00
C SER A 78 17.89 30.17 6.68
N SER A 79 18.14 28.98 6.13
CA SER A 79 19.28 28.15 6.54
C SER A 79 20.17 27.83 5.35
N ARG A 80 21.46 27.72 5.61
CA ARG A 80 22.46 27.34 4.61
C ARG A 80 22.22 25.89 4.17
N VAL A 81 22.23 25.64 2.87
CA VAL A 81 22.13 24.28 2.33
C VAL A 81 23.52 23.64 2.44
N HIS A 82 23.66 22.54 3.19
CA HIS A 82 24.87 21.72 3.16
C HIS A 82 24.82 20.87 1.89
N TYR A 83 25.68 21.17 0.92
CA TYR A 83 25.95 20.25 -0.17
C TYR A 83 26.88 19.17 0.36
N ASP A 84 26.37 17.95 0.55
CA ASP A 84 27.21 16.77 0.64
C ASP A 84 27.79 16.48 -0.76
N SER A 85 28.83 17.23 -1.12
CA SER A 85 29.69 16.88 -2.25
C SER A 85 30.82 16.02 -1.72
N VAL A 86 30.73 14.72 -1.99
CA VAL A 86 31.86 13.79 -1.90
C VAL A 86 32.94 14.24 -2.89
N SER A 87 34.00 14.88 -2.40
CA SER A 87 35.35 14.77 -2.95
C SER A 87 36.39 15.46 -2.05
N HIS A 88 37.50 14.75 -1.88
CA HIS A 88 38.73 15.16 -1.20
C HIS A 88 39.23 16.52 -1.71
N ASP A 89 39.55 17.46 -0.81
CA ASP A 89 40.94 17.70 -0.42
C ASP A 89 41.07 18.69 0.73
N LYS A 90 42.07 18.42 1.58
CA LYS A 90 42.49 19.31 2.67
C LYS A 90 43.13 20.55 2.06
N GLU A 91 42.56 21.72 2.31
CA GLU A 91 43.39 22.93 2.44
C GLU A 91 42.74 23.95 3.39
N LYS A 92 43.46 24.21 4.48
CA LYS A 92 43.23 25.33 5.38
C LYS A 92 43.46 26.63 4.60
N SER A 93 42.49 27.53 4.59
CA SER A 93 42.81 28.95 4.59
C SER A 93 41.81 29.72 5.43
N CYS A 94 42.33 30.24 6.55
CA CYS A 94 41.72 31.34 7.28
C CYS A 94 41.81 32.58 6.39
N ALA A 95 40.67 33.22 6.15
CA ALA A 95 40.62 34.64 5.84
C ALA A 95 39.45 35.21 6.63
N GLU A 96 39.81 35.80 7.77
CA GLU A 96 39.03 36.84 8.40
C GLU A 96 38.78 37.94 7.36
N ASP A 97 37.54 38.38 7.21
CA ASP A 97 37.33 39.80 6.99
C ASP A 97 36.10 40.25 7.76
N SER A 98 36.43 41.07 8.76
CA SER A 98 35.51 41.69 9.69
C SER A 98 34.82 42.86 9.03
N ALA A 99 33.50 42.92 9.17
CA ALA A 99 32.77 44.17 9.30
C ALA A 99 31.60 43.92 10.26
N SER A 100 31.92 44.04 11.54
CA SER A 100 30.99 44.30 12.64
C SER A 100 30.20 45.58 12.39
N GLU A 101 28.89 45.61 12.68
CA GLU A 101 28.38 46.37 13.82
C GLU A 101 26.88 46.14 14.06
N LEU A 102 26.51 46.26 15.35
CA LEU A 102 25.17 46.36 15.93
C LEU A 102 24.42 45.05 16.22
N GLY A 103 24.85 44.42 17.32
CA GLY A 103 24.05 44.39 18.55
C GLY A 103 22.82 43.49 18.60
N SER A 104 22.92 42.39 19.33
CA SER A 104 21.80 41.95 20.17
C SER A 104 22.30 41.05 21.30
N GLU A 105 22.22 41.58 22.51
CA GLU A 105 22.49 40.92 23.78
C GLU A 105 21.21 40.19 24.24
N MET A 106 21.39 39.00 24.84
CA MET A 106 20.45 38.33 25.76
C MET A 106 19.08 37.88 25.20
N SER A 107 18.46 36.79 25.62
CA SER A 107 18.73 35.78 26.64
C SER A 107 17.71 34.66 26.42
N ALA A 108 18.16 33.43 26.66
CA ALA A 108 17.44 32.21 27.04
C ALA A 108 15.95 32.33 27.42
N TYR A 109 15.10 31.46 26.83
CA TYR A 109 14.53 30.28 27.50
C TYR A 109 13.71 29.48 26.47
N THR A 110 14.16 28.28 26.15
CA THR A 110 13.40 27.33 25.31
C THR A 110 12.34 26.65 26.17
N SER A 111 11.09 26.96 25.82
CA SER A 111 9.93 26.08 25.64
C SER A 111 9.83 24.78 26.46
N TYR A 112 8.91 24.79 27.41
CA TYR A 112 7.95 23.68 27.57
C TYR A 112 6.87 23.86 26.51
N SER A 113 6.72 22.93 25.58
CA SER A 113 5.57 22.88 24.67
C SER A 113 4.48 22.02 25.30
N CYS A 114 3.51 22.70 25.93
CA CYS A 114 2.20 22.13 26.18
C CYS A 114 1.37 22.15 24.88
N ALA A 115 0.64 21.06 24.69
CA ALA A 115 -0.44 20.80 23.75
C ALA A 115 -1.18 22.02 23.19
N SER A 116 -1.32 22.06 21.85
CA SER A 116 -2.32 22.87 21.16
C SER A 116 -3.52 21.98 20.83
N SER A 117 -4.52 21.96 21.71
CA SER A 117 -5.89 21.60 21.37
C SER A 117 -6.60 22.83 20.82
N LEU A 118 -7.06 22.78 19.57
CA LEU A 118 -8.04 23.73 19.04
C LEU A 118 -9.24 22.95 18.48
N ALA A 119 -10.20 22.70 19.37
CA ALA A 119 -11.58 22.38 19.01
C ALA A 119 -12.30 23.71 18.65
N SER A 120 -12.76 23.81 17.40
CA SER A 120 -13.61 24.91 16.94
C SER A 120 -15.01 24.78 17.56
N THR A 121 -15.34 25.68 18.48
CA THR A 121 -16.67 25.77 19.12
C THR A 121 -17.47 26.88 18.45
N CYS A 122 -18.32 26.56 17.46
CA CYS A 122 -19.29 27.51 16.92
C CYS A 122 -20.58 27.48 17.74
N ARG A 123 -20.72 28.41 18.71
CA ARG A 123 -22.02 28.77 19.30
C ARG A 123 -22.78 29.71 18.35
N ARG A 124 -23.94 29.27 17.84
CA ARG A 124 -24.96 30.19 17.26
C ARG A 124 -25.91 30.63 18.36
N ASN A 125 -25.91 31.93 18.67
CA ASN A 125 -27.04 32.60 19.33
C ASN A 125 -27.96 33.12 18.22
N VAL A 126 -29.19 32.62 18.15
CA VAL A 126 -30.28 33.22 17.39
C VAL A 126 -31.36 33.59 18.39
N GLU A 127 -31.41 34.86 18.77
CA GLU A 127 -32.60 35.48 19.36
C GLU A 127 -33.46 36.00 18.21
N SER A 128 -34.69 35.49 18.14
CA SER A 128 -35.77 36.07 17.34
C SER A 128 -36.37 37.27 18.09
N PRO A 129 -36.91 38.25 17.35
CA PRO A 129 -38.35 38.47 17.50
C PRO A 129 -39.07 38.77 16.18
N ALA A 130 -40.28 38.23 16.06
CA ALA A 130 -41.33 38.68 15.13
C ALA A 130 -42.25 39.68 15.85
N PRO A 131 -43.37 40.18 15.27
CA PRO A 131 -43.74 40.48 13.88
C PRO A 131 -44.36 41.91 13.73
N SER A 132 -44.60 42.42 12.51
CA SER A 132 -45.74 43.31 12.20
C SER A 132 -45.99 43.42 10.68
N GLN A 133 -47.26 43.34 10.32
CA GLN A 133 -47.86 43.46 8.98
C GLN A 133 -47.75 44.90 8.43
N LEU A 134 -47.66 45.08 7.11
CA LEU A 134 -48.53 46.00 6.34
C LEU A 134 -48.28 45.89 4.80
N SER A 135 -49.37 45.60 4.09
CA SER A 135 -49.79 45.93 2.71
C SER A 135 -48.84 46.67 1.73
N GLY A 136 -48.87 46.22 0.47
CA GLY A 136 -49.37 47.08 -0.62
C GLY A 136 -48.49 47.26 -1.87
N PHE A 137 -49.01 46.72 -3.00
CA PHE A 137 -48.92 47.21 -4.39
C PHE A 137 -47.60 47.15 -5.19
N GLY A 138 -47.70 46.57 -6.40
CA GLY A 138 -46.96 47.06 -7.57
C GLY A 138 -46.54 46.02 -8.61
N ASP A 139 -47.43 45.74 -9.56
CA ASP A 139 -47.25 44.98 -10.81
C ASP A 139 -45.92 45.20 -11.58
N ALA A 140 -45.40 44.14 -12.21
CA ALA A 140 -45.53 43.96 -13.67
C ALA A 140 -44.68 42.80 -14.24
N LYS A 141 -45.38 41.84 -14.86
CA LYS A 141 -45.18 41.25 -16.22
C LYS A 141 -43.75 40.81 -16.61
N ALA A 142 -43.46 39.60 -17.11
CA ALA A 142 -44.30 38.72 -17.92
C ALA A 142 -43.74 37.28 -18.03
N SER A 143 -44.68 36.32 -18.09
CA SER A 143 -44.81 35.18 -19.02
C SER A 143 -43.59 34.25 -19.26
N ALA A 144 -43.68 32.97 -18.85
CA ALA A 144 -44.30 31.83 -19.56
C ALA A 144 -43.22 30.99 -20.27
N ILE A 145 -43.13 29.67 -20.05
CA ILE A 145 -43.94 28.64 -20.74
C ILE A 145 -44.11 27.39 -19.85
N ARG A 146 -45.32 26.80 -19.94
CA ARG A 146 -45.87 25.61 -19.27
C ARG A 146 -45.18 24.32 -19.75
N ILE A 147 -45.30 23.19 -19.03
CA ILE A 147 -46.29 22.09 -19.16
C ILE A 147 -45.75 20.97 -18.23
N ALA A 148 -46.48 20.09 -17.54
CA ALA A 148 -47.84 19.95 -17.05
C ALA A 148 -47.82 18.66 -16.18
N GLY A 149 -48.62 18.61 -15.11
CA GLY A 149 -48.84 17.38 -14.34
C GLY A 149 -49.26 17.63 -12.90
N HIS A 150 -50.56 17.85 -12.65
CA HIS A 150 -51.19 17.65 -11.34
C HIS A 150 -51.10 16.14 -10.96
N THR A 151 -51.06 15.70 -9.70
CA THR A 151 -52.08 15.88 -8.64
C THR A 151 -51.56 15.58 -7.21
N ALA A 152 -51.97 16.43 -6.27
CA ALA A 152 -52.50 16.15 -4.93
C ALA A 152 -51.80 15.20 -3.92
N THR A 153 -51.55 15.79 -2.74
CA THR A 153 -51.61 15.23 -1.37
C THR A 153 -50.63 14.13 -0.97
N SER A 154 -49.67 14.47 -0.10
CA SER A 154 -49.40 13.67 1.11
C SER A 154 -48.55 14.46 2.11
N ASP A 155 -49.18 14.86 3.23
CA ASP A 155 -48.52 15.30 4.48
C ASP A 155 -47.62 14.20 5.11
N GLY A 156 -47.44 13.04 4.46
CA GLY A 156 -46.58 11.96 4.91
C GLY A 156 -45.08 12.12 4.60
N VAL A 157 -44.69 13.08 3.77
CA VAL A 157 -43.27 13.27 3.39
C VAL A 157 -42.49 14.04 4.46
N LEU A 158 -43.14 14.94 5.21
CA LEU A 158 -42.46 15.72 6.26
C LEU A 158 -42.10 14.90 7.50
N ILE A 159 -42.88 13.86 7.83
CA ILE A 159 -42.60 12.98 8.99
C ILE A 159 -41.50 11.96 8.66
N ALA A 160 -41.37 11.55 7.40
CA ALA A 160 -40.30 10.65 6.96
C ALA A 160 -38.94 11.34 6.97
N THR A 161 -38.86 12.61 6.55
CA THR A 161 -37.61 13.37 6.56
C THR A 161 -37.12 13.71 7.97
N ASP A 162 -38.04 13.89 8.94
CA ASP A 162 -37.66 14.15 10.33
C ASP A 162 -37.08 12.89 11.02
N ASN A 163 -37.59 11.70 10.69
CA ASN A 163 -37.02 10.44 11.18
C ASN A 163 -35.63 10.15 10.57
N GLU A 164 -35.44 10.42 9.28
CA GLU A 164 -34.13 10.30 8.62
C GLU A 164 -33.11 11.30 9.17
N HIS A 165 -33.57 12.51 9.54
CA HIS A 165 -32.71 13.50 10.18
C HIS A 165 -32.28 13.08 11.59
N ASP A 166 -33.20 12.53 12.39
CA ASP A 166 -32.89 12.00 13.72
C ASP A 166 -31.96 10.78 13.68
N GLU A 167 -32.10 9.91 12.67
CA GLU A 167 -31.18 8.80 12.43
C GLU A 167 -29.79 9.28 12.01
N LEU A 168 -29.71 10.31 11.16
CA LEU A 168 -28.44 10.92 10.77
C LEU A 168 -27.75 11.60 11.97
N VAL A 169 -28.48 12.29 12.83
CA VAL A 169 -27.94 12.90 14.05
C VAL A 169 -27.41 11.85 15.01
N LYS A 170 -28.11 10.72 15.18
CA LYS A 170 -27.62 9.57 15.97
C LYS A 170 -26.37 8.95 15.36
N ALA A 171 -26.33 8.77 14.03
CA ALA A 171 -25.16 8.25 13.34
C ALA A 171 -23.94 9.17 13.52
N VAL A 172 -24.13 10.49 13.41
CA VAL A 172 -23.06 11.48 13.66
C VAL A 172 -22.59 11.43 15.12
N GLN A 173 -23.48 11.33 16.10
CA GLN A 173 -23.09 11.17 17.51
C GLN A 173 -22.29 9.89 17.77
N ILE A 174 -22.66 8.78 17.12
CA ILE A 174 -21.92 7.50 17.22
C ILE A 174 -20.52 7.65 16.60
N LEU A 175 -20.41 8.28 15.44
CA LEU A 175 -19.12 8.53 14.78
C LEU A 175 -18.25 9.47 15.62
N GLU A 176 -18.81 10.49 16.27
CA GLU A 176 -18.08 11.37 17.19
C GLU A 176 -17.57 10.63 18.43
N THR A 177 -18.33 9.64 18.94
CA THR A 177 -17.83 8.79 20.04
C THR A 177 -16.73 7.85 19.58
N GLN A 178 -16.86 7.23 18.41
CA GLN A 178 -15.83 6.36 17.83
C GLN A 178 -14.55 7.12 17.50
N LEU A 179 -14.66 8.36 17.02
CA LEU A 179 -13.50 9.22 16.78
C LEU A 179 -12.76 9.54 18.08
N ARG A 180 -13.48 9.88 19.16
CA ARG A 180 -12.86 10.13 20.47
C ARG A 180 -12.19 8.89 21.06
N GLU A 181 -12.76 7.71 20.84
CA GLU A 181 -12.15 6.43 21.26
C GLU A 181 -10.89 6.12 20.45
N SER A 182 -10.93 6.32 19.13
CA SER A 182 -9.78 6.17 18.23
C SER A 182 -8.64 7.15 18.56
N GLU A 183 -8.97 8.42 18.84
CA GLU A 183 -8.00 9.42 19.31
C GLU A 183 -7.36 9.01 20.64
N ALA A 184 -8.13 8.45 21.57
CA ALA A 184 -7.61 7.98 22.85
C ALA A 184 -6.72 6.72 22.71
N GLU A 185 -7.02 5.84 21.76
CA GLU A 185 -6.16 4.69 21.44
C GLU A 185 -4.87 5.11 20.75
N ASN A 186 -4.91 6.09 19.84
CA ASN A 186 -3.72 6.65 19.19
C ASN A 186 -2.78 7.29 20.22
N VAL A 187 -3.32 8.06 21.18
CA VAL A 187 -2.49 8.63 22.27
C VAL A 187 -1.80 7.53 23.11
N LYS A 188 -2.45 6.37 23.31
CA LYS A 188 -1.82 5.23 24.01
C LYS A 188 -0.75 4.55 23.15
N LEU A 189 -0.98 4.44 21.84
CA LEU A 189 0.01 3.93 20.90
C LEU A 189 1.24 4.83 20.86
N ASP A 190 1.05 6.15 20.75
CA ASP A 190 2.15 7.13 20.78
C ASP A 190 2.96 7.03 22.08
N ALA A 191 2.29 6.91 23.24
CA ALA A 191 2.98 6.71 24.52
C ALA A 191 3.77 5.38 24.58
N THR A 192 3.27 4.33 23.91
CA THR A 192 3.94 3.03 23.82
C THR A 192 5.14 3.09 22.87
N ILE A 193 5.01 3.82 21.75
CA ILE A 193 6.09 4.07 20.79
C ILE A 193 7.21 4.88 21.47
N GLU A 194 6.89 5.98 22.15
CA GLU A 194 7.89 6.75 22.90
C GLU A 194 8.60 5.92 23.97
N GLN A 195 7.89 4.98 24.63
CA GLN A 195 8.50 4.07 25.59
C GLN A 195 9.47 3.10 24.89
N LYS A 196 9.10 2.58 23.71
CA LYS A 196 9.96 1.70 22.92
C LYS A 196 11.16 2.43 22.34
N ASP A 197 11.00 3.66 21.87
CA ASP A 197 12.09 4.49 21.38
C ASP A 197 13.09 4.83 22.50
N ARG A 198 12.61 5.11 23.71
CA ARG A 198 13.47 5.28 24.89
C ARG A 198 14.24 4.00 25.24
N GLU A 199 13.63 2.82 25.08
CA GLU A 199 14.32 1.55 25.30
C GLU A 199 15.33 1.23 24.19
N ILE A 200 15.00 1.54 22.94
CA ILE A 200 15.92 1.45 21.80
C ILE A 200 17.11 2.39 22.01
N GLU A 201 16.88 3.63 22.45
CA GLU A 201 17.95 4.57 22.76
C GLU A 201 18.84 4.06 23.92
N ARG A 202 18.23 3.47 24.96
CA ARG A 202 18.96 2.83 26.07
C ARG A 202 19.81 1.65 25.58
N LEU A 203 19.25 0.73 24.80
CA LEU A 203 19.96 -0.43 24.25
C LEU A 203 21.05 0.01 23.27
N THR A 204 20.77 0.99 22.42
CA THR A 204 21.74 1.58 21.49
C THR A 204 22.88 2.24 22.24
N LYS A 205 22.63 2.90 23.37
CA LYS A 205 23.67 3.49 24.22
C LYS A 205 24.52 2.44 24.94
N ILE A 206 23.95 1.28 25.27
CA ILE A 206 24.68 0.13 25.81
C ILE A 206 25.56 -0.51 24.73
N VAL A 207 25.03 -0.66 23.50
CA VAL A 207 25.75 -1.20 22.34
C VAL A 207 26.86 -0.25 21.85
N ALA A 208 26.62 1.06 21.88
CA ALA A 208 27.56 2.09 21.43
C ALA A 208 28.68 2.39 22.44
N GLY A 209 28.75 1.68 23.57
CA GLY A 209 29.85 1.79 24.53
C GLY A 209 29.98 3.14 25.25
N ASN A 210 29.02 4.05 25.08
CA ASN A 210 29.08 5.40 25.65
C ASN A 210 28.28 5.47 26.95
N GLY A 211 28.80 4.87 28.03
CA GLY A 211 28.22 5.16 29.34
C GLY A 211 28.63 4.38 30.59
N VAL A 212 29.51 3.37 30.56
CA VAL A 212 29.94 2.69 31.80
C VAL A 212 31.42 2.29 31.74
N SER A 213 32.11 2.55 32.84
CA SER A 213 33.55 2.41 33.10
C SER A 213 34.18 1.08 32.67
N ASN A 214 35.40 1.20 32.14
CA ASN A 214 36.30 0.20 31.56
C ASN A 214 36.69 -1.01 32.45
N SER A 215 35.77 -1.94 32.73
CA SER A 215 36.18 -3.29 33.19
C SER A 215 35.29 -4.46 32.79
N ASP A 216 34.10 -4.25 32.23
CA ASP A 216 33.15 -5.34 31.93
C ASP A 216 32.94 -5.62 30.43
N VAL A 217 33.62 -4.89 29.54
CA VAL A 217 33.45 -5.03 28.08
C VAL A 217 33.92 -6.39 27.56
N ASP A 218 35.06 -6.91 28.06
CA ASP A 218 35.53 -8.25 27.68
C ASP A 218 34.68 -9.38 28.26
N ARG A 219 33.97 -9.14 29.37
CA ARG A 219 33.09 -10.15 29.97
C ARG A 219 31.76 -10.24 29.23
N ASN A 220 31.22 -9.10 28.78
CA ASN A 220 29.93 -9.05 28.11
C ASN A 220 30.00 -9.47 26.64
N VAL A 221 31.10 -9.19 25.93
CA VAL A 221 31.31 -9.74 24.57
C VAL A 221 31.43 -11.27 24.63
N MET A 222 32.18 -11.81 25.60
CA MET A 222 32.23 -13.26 25.82
C MET A 222 30.89 -13.85 26.28
N GLN A 223 30.04 -13.09 26.97
CA GLN A 223 28.72 -13.55 27.41
C GLN A 223 27.72 -13.61 26.26
N VAL A 224 27.79 -12.66 25.33
CA VAL A 224 26.98 -12.63 24.11
C VAL A 224 27.45 -13.73 23.15
N ASP A 225 28.76 -13.92 22.98
CA ASP A 225 29.29 -15.05 22.19
C ASP A 225 28.96 -16.41 22.83
N PHE A 226 28.95 -16.49 24.17
CA PHE A 226 28.52 -17.71 24.87
C PHE A 226 27.01 -17.95 24.75
N LEU A 227 26.17 -16.91 24.80
CA LEU A 227 24.73 -17.03 24.59
C LEU A 227 24.40 -17.45 23.16
N ILE A 228 25.04 -16.83 22.17
CA ILE A 228 24.90 -17.21 20.76
C ILE A 228 25.43 -18.63 20.52
N TYR A 229 26.55 -19.00 21.14
CA TYR A 229 27.08 -20.37 21.06
C TYR A 229 26.16 -21.39 21.76
N MET A 230 25.57 -21.04 22.90
CA MET A 230 24.60 -21.88 23.60
C MET A 230 23.31 -22.04 22.81
N GLU A 231 22.85 -20.98 22.15
CA GLU A 231 21.66 -21.00 21.30
C GLU A 231 21.91 -21.79 20.00
N LEU A 232 23.08 -21.62 19.35
CA LEU A 232 23.48 -22.46 18.22
C LEU A 232 23.66 -23.93 18.63
N ARG A 233 24.16 -24.19 19.85
CA ARG A 233 24.31 -25.53 20.39
C ARG A 233 22.96 -26.16 20.72
N GLU A 234 22.03 -25.39 21.26
CA GLU A 234 20.67 -25.83 21.56
C GLU A 234 19.88 -26.08 20.27
N GLN A 235 20.08 -25.27 19.23
CA GLN A 235 19.57 -25.52 17.88
C GLN A 235 20.22 -26.75 17.25
N TYR A 236 21.52 -26.96 17.42
CA TYR A 236 22.20 -28.17 16.94
C TYR A 236 21.74 -29.43 17.67
N ASP A 237 21.58 -29.37 18.99
CA ASP A 237 21.09 -30.47 19.81
C ASP A 237 19.61 -30.75 19.50
N ALA A 238 18.78 -29.72 19.24
CA ALA A 238 17.40 -29.88 18.79
C ALA A 238 17.32 -30.50 17.39
N LEU A 239 18.14 -30.05 16.45
CA LEU A 239 18.22 -30.60 15.09
C LEU A 239 18.75 -32.03 15.10
N LYS A 240 19.69 -32.35 16.00
CA LYS A 240 20.18 -33.71 16.23
C LYS A 240 19.11 -34.59 16.88
N LEU A 241 18.29 -34.04 17.78
CA LEU A 241 17.17 -34.75 18.39
C LEU A 241 16.05 -35.01 17.36
N GLU A 242 15.79 -34.08 16.45
CA GLU A 242 14.90 -34.26 15.31
C GLU A 242 15.46 -35.27 14.31
N HIS A 243 16.75 -35.25 14.02
CA HIS A 243 17.41 -36.25 13.16
C HIS A 243 17.38 -37.64 13.81
N ASP A 244 17.61 -37.73 15.13
CA ASP A 244 17.51 -38.97 15.91
C ASP A 244 16.05 -39.44 16.09
N ALA A 245 15.07 -38.53 16.04
CA ALA A 245 13.64 -38.85 16.04
C ALA A 245 13.19 -39.34 14.66
N CYS A 246 13.64 -38.69 13.58
CA CYS A 246 13.32 -39.05 12.20
C CYS A 246 13.98 -40.39 11.79
N THR A 247 15.14 -40.71 12.35
CA THR A 247 15.78 -42.04 12.20
C THR A 247 15.16 -43.12 13.09
N LYS A 248 14.38 -42.76 14.13
CA LYS A 248 13.63 -43.71 14.97
C LYS A 248 12.17 -43.91 14.52
N GLU A 249 11.57 -42.95 13.81
CA GLU A 249 10.22 -43.09 13.23
C GLU A 249 10.16 -43.99 11.98
N THR A 250 11.29 -44.29 11.35
CA THR A 250 11.38 -45.29 10.27
C THR A 250 11.54 -46.74 10.78
N ALA A 251 11.52 -46.96 12.10
CA ALA A 251 11.64 -48.27 12.72
C ALA A 251 10.49 -48.60 13.69
N ARG A 252 9.23 -48.54 13.21
CA ARG A 252 8.13 -49.33 13.78
C ARG A 252 7.24 -49.95 12.69
N PRO A 253 6.98 -51.26 12.73
CA PRO A 253 6.10 -51.94 11.79
C PRO A 253 4.65 -51.68 12.17
N THR A 254 3.93 -50.90 11.37
CA THR A 254 2.50 -50.66 11.54
C THR A 254 1.72 -51.83 10.96
N GLY A 255 1.21 -52.68 11.85
CA GLY A 255 0.27 -53.75 11.51
C GLY A 255 -1.10 -53.20 11.11
N ILE A 256 -1.57 -53.68 9.96
CA ILE A 256 -2.93 -54.15 9.64
C ILE A 256 -4.09 -53.45 10.37
N PHE A 257 -4.84 -52.59 9.67
CA PHE A 257 -6.31 -52.61 9.68
C PHE A 257 -6.89 -52.22 8.31
N LYS A 258 -7.97 -52.92 7.96
CA LYS A 258 -8.66 -53.03 6.67
C LYS A 258 -9.41 -51.77 6.27
N ILE A 259 -9.43 -51.47 4.96
CA ILE A 259 -10.56 -50.82 4.31
C ILE A 259 -11.05 -51.79 3.23
N ALA A 260 -12.27 -52.26 3.37
CA ALA A 260 -13.00 -53.03 2.39
C ALA A 260 -14.04 -52.12 1.72
N GLY A 261 -14.18 -52.26 0.40
CA GLY A 261 -15.43 -52.02 -0.33
C GLY A 261 -15.52 -50.73 -1.15
N ALA A 262 -15.23 -50.83 -2.45
CA ALA A 262 -16.19 -50.49 -3.50
C ALA A 262 -15.65 -51.02 -4.85
N GLU A 263 -16.51 -51.73 -5.55
CA GLU A 263 -16.29 -52.60 -6.70
C GLU A 263 -15.98 -51.82 -7.99
N SER A 264 -15.18 -52.40 -8.88
CA SER A 264 -15.50 -52.44 -10.31
C SER A 264 -14.71 -53.57 -10.98
N ASP A 265 -15.48 -54.41 -11.66
CA ASP A 265 -15.17 -55.62 -12.40
C ASP A 265 -13.94 -55.56 -13.31
N GLU A 266 -13.20 -56.68 -13.38
CA GLU A 266 -12.87 -57.37 -14.65
C GLU A 266 -12.24 -58.76 -14.38
N GLU A 267 -13.11 -59.76 -14.49
CA GLU A 267 -12.97 -61.07 -15.14
C GLU A 267 -11.62 -61.83 -15.22
N LEU A 268 -11.70 -63.06 -14.70
CA LEU A 268 -11.36 -64.35 -15.35
C LEU A 268 -9.89 -64.74 -15.64
N ILE A 269 -9.47 -65.81 -14.95
CA ILE A 269 -8.90 -67.12 -15.43
C ILE A 269 -8.00 -67.64 -14.28
N LYS A 270 -8.53 -68.50 -13.40
CA LYS A 270 -8.56 -69.98 -13.43
C LYS A 270 -7.23 -70.70 -13.09
N GLU A 271 -7.36 -71.54 -12.04
CA GLU A 271 -6.78 -72.88 -11.82
C GLU A 271 -5.24 -73.00 -11.87
N GLU A 272 -4.59 -73.19 -10.72
CA GLU A 272 -4.40 -74.47 -10.04
C GLU A 272 -3.57 -75.46 -10.88
N ILE A 273 -2.31 -75.69 -10.49
CA ILE A 273 -1.57 -76.95 -10.59
C ILE A 273 -0.31 -76.87 -9.71
N ASN A 274 -0.36 -77.62 -8.62
CA ASN A 274 0.64 -78.60 -8.17
C ASN A 274 2.13 -78.40 -8.48
N THR A 275 2.87 -78.19 -7.39
CA THR A 275 3.92 -79.08 -6.84
C THR A 275 5.08 -79.58 -7.73
N MET A 276 6.27 -79.41 -7.13
CA MET A 276 7.46 -80.27 -7.11
C MET A 276 8.70 -79.88 -7.92
N THR A 277 9.83 -80.00 -7.20
CA THR A 277 11.20 -80.35 -7.61
C THR A 277 12.02 -79.27 -8.32
N GLU A 278 12.97 -78.66 -7.60
CA GLU A 278 14.37 -79.12 -7.39
C GLU A 278 15.21 -79.04 -8.67
N ASP A 279 16.09 -78.03 -8.66
CA ASP A 279 17.48 -78.00 -9.10
C ASP A 279 17.96 -79.15 -10.03
N PHE A 280 18.50 -78.80 -11.20
CA PHE A 280 19.90 -79.03 -11.58
C PHE A 280 20.18 -78.59 -13.04
N ILE A 281 21.15 -77.66 -13.15
CA ILE A 281 22.33 -77.68 -14.03
C ILE A 281 22.25 -77.36 -15.54
N ASP A 282 23.19 -76.45 -15.88
CA ASP A 282 23.98 -76.21 -17.10
C ASP A 282 23.34 -75.78 -18.43
N ASP A 283 23.61 -74.50 -18.71
CA ASP A 283 24.65 -74.05 -19.65
C ASP A 283 24.43 -74.22 -21.16
N ALA A 284 24.89 -73.17 -21.85
CA ALA A 284 24.99 -72.97 -23.29
C ALA A 284 23.67 -72.78 -24.08
N PHE A 285 23.43 -71.54 -24.53
CA PHE A 285 23.59 -71.24 -25.97
C PHE A 285 23.76 -69.74 -26.27
N LYS A 286 24.88 -69.47 -26.95
CA LYS A 286 25.27 -68.31 -27.77
C LYS A 286 24.09 -67.60 -28.45
N ARG A 287 23.96 -66.29 -28.26
CA ARG A 287 24.49 -65.16 -29.08
C ARG A 287 23.70 -64.82 -30.37
N TYR A 288 23.53 -63.50 -30.50
CA TYR A 288 23.32 -62.64 -31.68
C TYR A 288 21.91 -62.50 -32.26
N SER A 289 21.37 -61.28 -32.18
CA SER A 289 21.32 -60.32 -33.31
C SER A 289 20.39 -59.17 -32.89
N ALA A 290 20.90 -58.00 -32.49
CA ALA A 290 21.46 -56.92 -33.30
C ALA A 290 20.42 -56.09 -34.07
N ASN A 291 20.58 -54.76 -33.92
CA ASN A 291 19.93 -53.59 -34.52
C ASN A 291 18.65 -53.10 -33.82
N GLY A 292 18.54 -51.87 -33.33
CA GLY A 292 19.37 -50.68 -33.53
C GLY A 292 18.51 -49.52 -34.00
N TYR A 293 18.40 -48.47 -33.19
CA TYR A 293 18.27 -47.08 -33.65
C TYR A 293 18.98 -46.22 -32.61
N ASP A 294 20.06 -45.61 -33.06
CA ASP A 294 20.82 -44.56 -32.40
C ASP A 294 20.18 -43.19 -32.69
N ASP A 295 20.55 -42.24 -31.83
CA ASP A 295 20.63 -40.79 -32.04
C ASP A 295 19.28 -40.02 -32.05
N THR A 296 18.99 -39.13 -31.08
CA THR A 296 19.85 -38.05 -30.56
C THR A 296 19.21 -37.42 -29.32
N GLN A 297 20.04 -36.68 -28.58
CA GLN A 297 19.77 -35.60 -27.61
C GLN A 297 20.04 -35.92 -26.13
N GLU A 298 21.22 -35.46 -25.72
CA GLU A 298 21.47 -34.70 -24.49
C GLU A 298 20.28 -34.56 -23.55
N THR A 299 20.37 -35.20 -22.38
CA THR A 299 19.93 -34.58 -21.15
C THR A 299 20.87 -35.01 -20.03
N HIS A 300 21.48 -34.02 -19.38
CA HIS A 300 22.33 -34.17 -18.22
C HIS A 300 21.65 -35.01 -17.13
N PRO A 301 22.39 -35.84 -16.37
CA PRO A 301 21.81 -36.58 -15.27
C PRO A 301 21.36 -35.57 -14.22
N SER A 302 20.07 -35.56 -13.92
CA SER A 302 19.51 -34.76 -12.84
C SER A 302 20.16 -35.18 -11.53
N ARG A 303 20.88 -34.21 -10.94
CA ARG A 303 21.74 -34.28 -9.73
C ARG A 303 21.05 -34.82 -8.45
N GLY A 304 19.77 -35.20 -8.53
CA GLY A 304 19.01 -35.80 -7.43
C GLY A 304 18.99 -37.34 -7.42
N GLN A 305 19.05 -38.03 -8.57
CA GLN A 305 18.88 -39.49 -8.59
C GLN A 305 20.13 -40.29 -8.18
N LEU A 306 21.33 -39.71 -8.34
CA LEU A 306 22.57 -40.30 -7.81
C LEU A 306 22.65 -40.24 -6.27
N SER A 307 22.00 -39.23 -5.66
CA SER A 307 21.91 -39.06 -4.20
C SER A 307 21.10 -40.18 -3.58
N ASP A 308 19.94 -40.49 -4.15
CA ASP A 308 19.01 -41.46 -3.56
C ASP A 308 19.52 -42.90 -3.67
N VAL A 309 20.21 -43.23 -4.77
CA VAL A 309 20.85 -44.55 -4.93
C VAL A 309 22.07 -44.70 -4.01
N GLN A 310 22.84 -43.63 -3.79
CA GLN A 310 23.95 -43.64 -2.83
C GLN A 310 23.44 -43.74 -1.39
N LEU A 311 22.37 -43.01 -1.06
CA LEU A 311 21.71 -43.07 0.24
C LEU A 311 21.15 -44.48 0.50
N LEU A 312 20.47 -45.09 -0.48
CA LEU A 312 19.96 -46.44 -0.38
C LEU A 312 21.09 -47.47 -0.16
N ASN A 313 22.22 -47.33 -0.84
CA ASN A 313 23.39 -48.20 -0.64
C ASN A 313 24.03 -48.01 0.74
N MET A 314 24.07 -46.79 1.27
CA MET A 314 24.54 -46.55 2.65
C MET A 314 23.59 -47.22 3.66
N THR A 315 22.28 -47.07 3.49
CA THR A 315 21.27 -47.72 4.35
C THR A 315 21.34 -49.25 4.28
N ILE A 316 21.56 -49.83 3.09
CA ILE A 316 21.74 -51.27 2.93
C ILE A 316 23.00 -51.75 3.65
N ASN A 317 24.10 -51.00 3.58
CA ASN A 317 25.34 -51.36 4.28
C ASN A 317 25.20 -51.27 5.80
N GLU A 318 24.51 -50.25 6.30
CA GLU A 318 24.20 -50.12 7.73
C GLU A 318 23.27 -51.24 8.22
N LEU A 319 22.26 -51.60 7.42
CA LEU A 319 21.39 -52.74 7.72
C LEU A 319 22.18 -54.05 7.74
N ASN A 320 23.10 -54.27 6.80
CA ASN A 320 23.97 -55.45 6.80
C ASN A 320 24.92 -55.49 8.00
N LEU A 321 25.45 -54.34 8.42
CA LEU A 321 26.29 -54.24 9.62
C LEU A 321 25.48 -54.55 10.89
N SER A 322 24.25 -54.01 10.98
CA SER A 322 23.34 -54.25 12.09
C SER A 322 22.90 -55.72 12.16
N LYS A 323 22.66 -56.36 11.01
CA LYS A 323 22.36 -57.78 10.87
C LYS A 323 23.53 -58.64 11.36
N SER A 324 24.76 -58.36 10.92
CA SER A 324 25.95 -59.05 11.40
C SER A 324 26.10 -58.94 12.92
N LYS A 325 25.83 -57.76 13.49
CA LYS A 325 25.90 -57.54 14.95
C LYS A 325 24.82 -58.31 15.72
N LEU A 326 23.61 -58.41 15.16
CA LEU A 326 22.53 -59.23 15.74
C LEU A 326 22.84 -60.73 15.64
N GLU A 327 23.43 -61.18 14.53
CA GLU A 327 23.88 -62.57 14.36
C GLU A 327 24.98 -62.93 15.37
N ASP A 328 25.93 -62.03 15.64
CA ASP A 328 26.95 -62.23 16.68
C ASP A 328 26.33 -62.27 18.08
N GLN A 329 25.35 -61.39 18.37
CA GLN A 329 24.61 -61.43 19.62
C GLN A 329 23.84 -62.75 19.79
N LEU A 330 23.18 -63.24 18.75
CA LEU A 330 22.50 -64.53 18.75
C LEU A 330 23.46 -65.68 19.02
N ARG A 331 24.66 -65.69 18.41
CA ARG A 331 25.69 -66.70 18.71
C ARG A 331 26.18 -66.62 20.16
N THR A 332 26.36 -65.43 20.72
CA THR A 332 26.72 -65.29 22.15
C THR A 332 25.61 -65.77 23.08
N TYR A 333 24.34 -65.53 22.75
CA TYR A 333 23.23 -66.07 23.55
C TYR A 333 23.11 -67.59 23.41
N GLN A 334 23.31 -68.15 22.22
CA GLN A 334 23.31 -69.59 21.99
C GLN A 334 24.41 -70.29 22.79
N THR A 335 25.63 -69.76 22.77
CA THR A 335 26.75 -70.31 23.58
C THR A 335 26.52 -70.17 25.08
N ALA A 336 25.88 -69.09 25.55
CA ALA A 336 25.50 -68.94 26.95
C ALA A 336 24.40 -69.91 27.37
N ILE A 337 23.44 -70.22 26.48
CA ILE A 337 22.40 -71.23 26.72
C ILE A 337 23.03 -72.62 26.80
N GLU A 338 23.92 -72.99 25.87
CA GLU A 338 24.64 -74.27 25.91
C GLU A 338 25.45 -74.45 27.21
N GLN A 339 26.13 -73.39 27.68
CA GLN A 339 26.82 -73.43 28.96
C GLN A 339 25.87 -73.65 30.15
N LYS A 340 24.68 -73.04 30.12
CA LYS A 340 23.67 -73.22 31.18
C LYS A 340 23.02 -74.61 31.13
N ASP A 341 22.82 -75.16 29.94
CA ASP A 341 22.35 -76.54 29.77
C ASP A 341 23.39 -77.55 30.23
N GLU A 342 24.68 -77.31 30.00
CA GLU A 342 25.75 -78.12 30.58
C GLU A 342 25.80 -78.03 32.11
N GLU A 343 25.64 -76.83 32.68
CA GLU A 343 25.54 -76.66 34.14
C GLU A 343 24.33 -77.43 34.70
N LEU A 344 23.16 -77.32 34.07
CA LEU A 344 21.97 -78.06 34.44
C LEU A 344 22.18 -79.58 34.31
N HIS A 345 22.88 -80.03 33.27
CA HIS A 345 23.22 -81.44 33.12
C HIS A 345 24.13 -81.94 34.25
N ARG A 346 25.15 -81.14 34.63
CA ARG A 346 26.02 -81.44 35.77
C ARG A 346 25.25 -81.45 37.09
N TYR A 347 24.32 -80.52 37.31
CA TYR A 347 23.44 -80.50 38.48
C TYR A 347 22.49 -81.70 38.50
N SER A 348 21.97 -82.11 37.35
CA SER A 348 21.10 -83.28 37.23
C SER A 348 21.85 -84.58 37.56
N ILE A 349 23.10 -84.73 37.09
CA ILE A 349 23.98 -85.83 37.47
C ILE A 349 24.32 -85.81 38.97
N ALA A 350 24.58 -84.63 39.55
CA ALA A 350 24.84 -84.49 40.98
C ALA A 350 23.60 -84.87 41.83
N LEU A 351 22.41 -84.42 41.42
CA LEU A 351 21.14 -84.82 42.05
C LEU A 351 20.88 -86.31 41.92
N GLN A 352 21.19 -86.92 40.78
CA GLN A 352 21.05 -88.37 40.59
C GLN A 352 22.03 -89.14 41.49
N ARG A 353 23.27 -88.66 41.68
CA ARG A 353 24.24 -89.24 42.63
C ARG A 353 23.79 -89.11 44.08
N ILE A 354 23.20 -87.98 44.46
CA ILE A 354 22.61 -87.78 45.81
C ILE A 354 21.38 -88.67 45.99
N LYS A 355 20.56 -88.85 44.96
CA LYS A 355 19.38 -89.73 44.99
C LYS A 355 19.77 -91.21 45.03
N SER A 356 20.88 -91.60 44.39
CA SER A 356 21.49 -92.92 44.52
C SER A 356 22.11 -93.14 45.91
N ALA A 357 22.80 -92.14 46.47
CA ALA A 357 23.35 -92.20 47.83
C ALA A 357 22.25 -92.25 48.91
N ARG A 358 21.04 -91.76 48.62
CA ARG A 358 19.87 -91.83 49.50
C ARG A 358 19.23 -93.22 49.56
N ASN A 359 19.49 -94.10 48.58
CA ASN A 359 18.91 -95.45 48.55
C ASN A 359 19.76 -96.53 49.25
N ASP A 360 20.97 -96.20 49.72
CA ASP A 360 21.91 -97.14 50.36
C ASP A 360 22.24 -96.80 51.82
N VAL A 361 21.31 -96.17 52.57
CA VAL A 361 21.46 -95.98 54.03
C VAL A 361 20.18 -96.40 54.75
N ASP A 362 20.02 -97.72 54.88
CA ASP A 362 19.15 -98.32 55.88
C ASP A 362 19.99 -98.66 57.12
N GLY A 363 19.77 -97.89 58.19
CA GLY A 363 20.23 -98.18 59.54
C GLY A 363 21.44 -97.36 60.00
N VAL A 364 21.23 -96.54 61.05
CA VAL A 364 22.03 -96.40 62.29
C VAL A 364 21.80 -95.01 62.95
N ASP A 365 21.39 -95.07 64.22
CA ASP A 365 21.56 -94.14 65.35
C ASP A 365 20.95 -92.72 65.40
N SER A 366 20.36 -92.47 66.59
CA SER A 366 19.83 -91.23 67.19
C SER A 366 20.68 -89.94 67.00
N PHE A 367 21.94 -90.06 66.59
CA PHE A 367 22.78 -88.92 66.21
C PHE A 367 22.40 -88.35 64.83
N ILE A 368 21.94 -89.20 63.90
CA ILE A 368 21.42 -88.77 62.60
C ILE A 368 20.07 -88.05 62.77
N GLU A 369 19.21 -88.46 63.71
CA GLU A 369 17.96 -87.75 64.00
C GLU A 369 18.21 -86.32 64.51
N ALA A 370 19.21 -86.11 65.37
CA ALA A 370 19.59 -84.78 65.84
C ALA A 370 20.20 -83.91 64.73
N GLN A 371 21.02 -84.50 63.86
CA GLN A 371 21.58 -83.80 62.69
C GLN A 371 20.51 -83.52 61.62
N VAL A 372 19.55 -84.42 61.44
CA VAL A 372 18.37 -84.24 60.58
C VAL A 372 17.44 -83.18 61.16
N HIS A 373 17.24 -83.13 62.48
CA HIS A 373 16.49 -82.05 63.13
C HIS A 373 17.16 -80.68 62.97
N CYS A 374 18.48 -80.58 63.17
CA CYS A 374 19.22 -79.33 62.99
C CYS A 374 19.21 -78.84 61.53
N THR A 375 19.35 -79.76 60.57
CA THR A 375 19.25 -79.44 59.14
C THR A 375 17.82 -79.08 58.73
N LEU A 376 16.80 -79.72 59.30
CA LEU A 376 15.39 -79.36 59.11
C LEU A 376 15.09 -77.98 59.70
N GLU A 377 15.58 -77.65 60.89
CA GLU A 377 15.38 -76.35 61.53
C GLU A 377 16.09 -75.23 60.74
N THR A 378 17.29 -75.50 60.24
CA THR A 378 18.00 -74.59 59.33
C THR A 378 17.22 -74.39 58.03
N ALA A 379 16.71 -75.46 57.42
CA ALA A 379 15.90 -75.39 56.21
C ALA A 379 14.56 -74.64 56.42
N LEU A 380 13.93 -74.80 57.59
CA LEU A 380 12.73 -74.04 57.96
C LEU A 380 13.04 -72.55 58.17
N SER A 381 14.20 -72.23 58.77
CA SER A 381 14.65 -70.85 58.92
C SER A 381 14.99 -70.19 57.58
N ASP A 382 15.60 -70.94 56.67
CA ASP A 382 15.90 -70.51 55.30
C ASP A 382 14.60 -70.34 54.49
N ASN A 383 13.62 -71.25 54.62
CA ASN A 383 12.30 -71.10 54.00
C ASN A 383 11.58 -69.84 54.49
N LYS A 384 11.57 -69.57 55.80
CA LYS A 384 10.99 -68.33 56.33
C LYS A 384 11.70 -67.08 55.79
N ARG A 385 13.03 -67.15 55.61
CA ARG A 385 13.80 -66.05 54.98
C ARG A 385 13.40 -65.87 53.52
N LEU A 386 13.27 -66.96 52.77
CA LEU A 386 12.85 -66.93 51.37
C LEU A 386 11.41 -66.44 51.21
N GLU A 387 10.48 -66.88 52.05
CA GLU A 387 9.09 -66.37 52.10
C GLU A 387 9.07 -64.86 52.32
N LYS A 388 9.90 -64.35 53.24
CA LYS A 388 10.02 -62.91 53.46
C LYS A 388 10.59 -62.18 52.24
N GLN A 389 11.62 -62.73 51.59
CA GLN A 389 12.17 -62.15 50.37
C GLN A 389 11.16 -62.16 49.22
N ILE A 390 10.36 -63.22 49.08
CA ILE A 390 9.28 -63.29 48.09
C ILE A 390 8.23 -62.20 48.39
N LEU A 391 7.84 -62.03 49.65
CA LEU A 391 6.90 -60.97 50.05
C LEU A 391 7.46 -59.57 49.76
N ASP A 392 8.74 -59.35 50.03
CA ASP A 392 9.43 -58.08 49.72
C ASP A 392 9.50 -57.85 48.19
N PHE A 393 9.71 -58.90 47.39
CA PHE A 393 9.66 -58.83 45.92
C PHE A 393 8.25 -58.57 45.38
N ASP A 394 7.22 -59.16 45.96
CA ASP A 394 5.82 -58.89 45.61
C ASP A 394 5.45 -57.42 45.92
N GLY A 395 5.94 -56.90 47.06
CA GLY A 395 5.84 -55.48 47.39
C GLY A 395 6.57 -54.58 46.38
N ALA A 396 7.78 -54.94 45.98
CA ALA A 396 8.51 -54.20 44.94
C ALA A 396 7.79 -54.26 43.58
N MET A 397 7.24 -55.43 43.21
CA MET A 397 6.51 -55.62 41.96
C MET A 397 5.25 -54.76 41.90
N THR A 398 4.45 -54.73 42.97
CA THR A 398 3.26 -53.87 43.05
C THR A 398 3.60 -52.38 42.93
N THR A 399 4.64 -51.90 43.62
CA THR A 399 5.10 -50.50 43.45
C THR A 399 5.60 -50.19 42.03
N MET A 400 6.26 -51.14 41.37
CA MET A 400 6.66 -51.00 39.96
C MET A 400 5.45 -50.96 39.01
N GLU A 401 4.42 -51.76 39.27
CA GLU A 401 3.19 -51.74 38.48
C GLU A 401 2.42 -50.43 38.64
N GLU A 402 2.36 -49.89 39.86
CA GLU A 402 1.80 -48.56 40.14
C GLU A 402 2.57 -47.45 39.43
N GLU A 403 3.91 -47.47 39.47
CA GLU A 403 4.76 -46.51 38.74
C GLU A 403 4.59 -46.65 37.22
N LYS A 404 4.52 -47.88 36.68
CA LYS A 404 4.23 -48.12 35.27
C LYS A 404 2.88 -47.56 34.87
N ALA A 405 1.85 -47.74 35.70
CA ALA A 405 0.52 -47.17 35.46
C ALA A 405 0.55 -45.64 35.49
N ARG A 406 1.28 -45.05 36.44
CA ARG A 406 1.49 -43.59 36.57
C ARG A 406 2.19 -43.01 35.34
N LEU A 407 3.30 -43.60 34.91
CA LEU A 407 4.05 -43.20 33.72
C LEU A 407 3.22 -43.37 32.44
N SER A 408 2.47 -44.46 32.32
CA SER A 408 1.57 -44.68 31.18
C SER A 408 0.47 -43.62 31.11
N ALA A 409 -0.08 -43.21 32.25
CA ALA A 409 -1.06 -42.13 32.32
C ALA A 409 -0.45 -40.76 32.01
N GLN A 410 0.80 -40.50 32.41
CA GLN A 410 1.54 -39.28 32.03
C GLN A 410 1.82 -39.24 30.52
N LEU A 411 2.28 -40.36 29.94
CA LEU A 411 2.52 -40.48 28.51
C LEU A 411 1.25 -40.15 27.71
N ARG A 412 0.10 -40.76 28.05
CA ARG A 412 -1.16 -40.45 27.37
C ARG A 412 -1.65 -39.01 27.53
N ARG A 413 -1.25 -38.32 28.62
CA ARG A 413 -1.56 -36.90 28.78
C ARG A 413 -0.64 -36.05 27.91
N ALA A 414 0.65 -36.38 27.86
CA ALA A 414 1.61 -35.73 26.99
C ALA A 414 1.21 -35.89 25.51
N GLU A 415 0.87 -37.10 25.07
CA GLU A 415 0.39 -37.38 23.71
C GLU A 415 -0.83 -36.52 23.34
N ARG A 416 -1.83 -36.45 24.25
CA ARG A 416 -3.00 -35.58 24.05
C ARG A 416 -2.64 -34.10 23.99
N ALA A 417 -1.72 -33.63 24.83
CA ALA A 417 -1.25 -32.25 24.80
C ALA A 417 -0.50 -31.95 23.49
N THR A 418 0.33 -32.87 23.01
CA THR A 418 1.03 -32.71 21.72
C THR A 418 0.09 -32.73 20.53
N ALA A 419 -0.99 -33.53 20.57
CA ALA A 419 -2.02 -33.52 19.53
C ALA A 419 -2.75 -32.17 19.51
N ALA A 420 -3.15 -31.65 20.67
CA ALA A 420 -3.78 -30.33 20.77
C ALA A 420 -2.86 -29.20 20.27
N ALA A 421 -1.57 -29.23 20.63
CA ALA A 421 -0.59 -28.25 20.15
C ALA A 421 -0.39 -28.31 18.62
N ARG A 422 -0.45 -29.52 18.01
CA ARG A 422 -0.39 -29.68 16.56
C ARG A 422 -1.63 -29.10 15.87
N ASP A 423 -2.82 -29.31 16.44
CA ASP A 423 -4.05 -28.73 15.91
C ASP A 423 -4.01 -27.21 15.97
N GLU A 424 -3.56 -26.63 17.10
CA GLU A 424 -3.34 -25.19 17.25
C GLU A 424 -2.33 -24.67 16.22
N PHE A 425 -1.20 -25.37 16.02
CA PHE A 425 -0.21 -25.02 15.01
C PHE A 425 -0.81 -24.99 13.60
N LEU A 426 -1.62 -25.98 13.22
CA LEU A 426 -2.29 -26.01 11.92
C LEU A 426 -3.30 -24.86 11.77
N THR A 427 -4.00 -24.48 12.83
CA THR A 427 -4.90 -23.30 12.79
C THR A 427 -4.13 -22.00 12.63
N ALA A 428 -3.01 -21.85 13.33
CA ALA A 428 -2.12 -20.69 13.21
C ALA A 428 -1.52 -20.59 11.80
N GLN A 429 -1.09 -21.73 11.22
CA GLN A 429 -0.56 -21.78 9.85
C GLN A 429 -1.60 -21.35 8.82
N LYS A 430 -2.86 -21.80 8.97
CA LYS A 430 -3.97 -21.35 8.10
C LYS A 430 -4.21 -19.84 8.23
N ALA A 431 -4.24 -19.33 9.46
CA ALA A 431 -4.42 -17.90 9.71
C ALA A 431 -3.28 -17.07 9.11
N LEU A 432 -2.04 -17.55 9.21
CA LEU A 432 -0.86 -16.91 8.63
C LEU A 432 -0.96 -16.88 7.09
N GLY A 433 -1.36 -17.98 6.44
CA GLY A 433 -1.62 -17.99 5.00
C GLY A 433 -2.72 -17.02 4.56
N CYS A 434 -3.78 -16.86 5.34
CA CYS A 434 -4.82 -15.85 5.08
C CYS A 434 -4.31 -14.41 5.26
N LEU A 435 -3.41 -14.17 6.22
CA LEU A 435 -2.79 -12.85 6.40
C LEU A 435 -1.80 -12.53 5.29
N GLU A 436 -1.03 -13.51 4.83
CA GLU A 436 -0.11 -13.36 3.69
C GLU A 436 -0.86 -13.02 2.40
N SER A 437 -1.95 -13.74 2.09
CA SER A 437 -2.75 -13.43 0.90
C SER A 437 -3.39 -12.04 0.98
N LYS A 438 -3.87 -11.63 2.16
CA LYS A 438 -4.37 -10.26 2.38
C LYS A 438 -3.27 -9.22 2.26
N SER A 439 -2.07 -9.50 2.75
CA SER A 439 -0.91 -8.62 2.63
C SER A 439 -0.49 -8.46 1.16
N GLN A 440 -0.52 -9.53 0.37
CA GLN A 440 -0.23 -9.48 -1.06
C GLN A 440 -1.28 -8.65 -1.80
N SER A 441 -2.57 -8.88 -1.53
CA SER A 441 -3.67 -8.10 -2.12
C SER A 441 -3.57 -6.60 -1.77
N LEU A 442 -3.28 -6.25 -0.51
CA LEU A 442 -3.08 -4.86 -0.11
C LEU A 442 -1.82 -4.24 -0.76
N SER A 443 -0.78 -5.03 -0.98
CA SER A 443 0.42 -4.57 -1.68
C SER A 443 0.12 -4.27 -3.16
N GLU A 444 -0.70 -5.09 -3.81
CA GLU A 444 -1.15 -4.85 -5.19
C GLU A 444 -2.05 -3.61 -5.27
N GLU A 445 -3.00 -3.44 -4.34
CA GLU A 445 -3.84 -2.25 -4.26
C GLU A 445 -3.02 -0.97 -4.03
N LEU A 446 -2.00 -1.03 -3.15
CA LEU A 446 -1.10 0.09 -2.91
C LEU A 446 -0.31 0.44 -4.18
N GLN A 447 0.20 -0.55 -4.91
CA GLN A 447 0.92 -0.32 -6.17
C GLN A 447 0.02 0.34 -7.23
N LEU A 448 -1.25 -0.08 -7.33
CA LEU A 448 -2.22 0.55 -8.22
C LEU A 448 -2.55 1.98 -7.79
N ALA A 449 -2.66 2.25 -6.49
CA ALA A 449 -2.87 3.59 -5.96
C ALA A 449 -1.68 4.52 -6.24
N ASP A 450 -0.45 4.02 -6.11
CA ASP A 450 0.76 4.78 -6.44
C ASP A 450 0.84 5.10 -7.93
N GLN A 451 0.51 4.14 -8.82
CA GLN A 451 0.43 4.38 -10.26
C GLN A 451 -0.64 5.43 -10.61
N ALA A 452 -1.82 5.35 -9.98
CA ALA A 452 -2.88 6.34 -10.18
C ALA A 452 -2.45 7.73 -9.70
N ARG A 453 -1.67 7.80 -8.61
CA ARG A 453 -1.09 9.05 -8.11
C ARG A 453 -0.08 9.64 -9.09
N GLU A 454 0.82 8.84 -9.63
CA GLU A 454 1.81 9.27 -10.63
C GLU A 454 1.12 9.85 -11.87
N VAL A 455 0.10 9.17 -12.40
CA VAL A 455 -0.71 9.67 -13.53
C VAL A 455 -1.41 10.99 -13.19
N ALA A 456 -1.91 11.13 -11.96
CA ALA A 456 -2.52 12.39 -11.51
C ALA A 456 -1.50 13.53 -11.42
N GLU A 457 -0.29 13.27 -10.91
CA GLU A 457 0.82 14.23 -10.85
C GLU A 457 1.24 14.69 -12.25
N GLU A 458 1.38 13.75 -13.21
CA GLU A 458 1.65 14.09 -14.61
C GLU A 458 0.56 14.98 -15.23
N ASN A 459 -0.71 14.65 -14.98
CA ASN A 459 -1.84 15.45 -15.46
C ASN A 459 -1.84 16.87 -14.87
N VAL A 460 -1.45 17.03 -13.59
CA VAL A 460 -1.29 18.35 -12.97
C VAL A 460 -0.19 19.15 -13.66
N ILE A 461 0.97 18.54 -13.95
CA ILE A 461 2.07 19.22 -14.66
C ILE A 461 1.61 19.68 -16.05
N VAL A 462 0.88 18.84 -16.78
CA VAL A 462 0.32 19.21 -18.10
C VAL A 462 -0.69 20.35 -17.96
N ALA A 463 -1.58 20.29 -16.97
CA ALA A 463 -2.54 21.36 -16.70
C ALA A 463 -1.83 22.68 -16.36
N GLU A 464 -0.79 22.66 -15.53
CA GLU A 464 0.01 23.85 -15.21
C GLU A 464 0.68 24.45 -16.45
N ALA A 465 1.23 23.62 -17.34
CA ALA A 465 1.81 24.08 -18.61
C ALA A 465 0.77 24.73 -19.52
N THR A 466 -0.43 24.16 -19.62
CA THR A 466 -1.54 24.76 -20.40
C THR A 466 -2.02 26.08 -19.79
N ILE A 467 -2.17 26.15 -18.47
CA ILE A 467 -2.50 27.38 -17.75
C ILE A 467 -1.41 28.44 -17.97
N GLY A 468 -0.14 28.07 -17.94
CA GLY A 468 0.99 28.96 -18.25
C GLY A 468 0.89 29.54 -19.66
N THR A 469 0.55 28.70 -20.64
CA THR A 469 0.34 29.10 -22.03
C THR A 469 -0.85 30.05 -22.17
N LEU A 470 -1.98 29.73 -21.54
CA LEU A 470 -3.19 30.57 -21.55
C LEU A 470 -2.94 31.93 -20.88
N LYS A 471 -2.22 31.97 -19.76
CA LYS A 471 -1.80 33.22 -19.11
C LYS A 471 -0.92 34.06 -20.02
N GLN A 472 -0.02 33.44 -20.79
CA GLN A 472 0.78 34.17 -21.77
C GLN A 472 -0.06 34.72 -22.92
N GLN A 473 -1.01 33.94 -23.44
CA GLN A 473 -1.93 34.40 -24.47
C GLN A 473 -2.79 35.57 -23.97
N LEU A 474 -3.31 35.50 -22.74
CA LEU A 474 -4.07 36.59 -22.12
C LEU A 474 -3.23 37.87 -22.00
N ARG A 475 -1.95 37.76 -21.60
CA ARG A 475 -1.02 38.90 -21.59
C ARG A 475 -0.84 39.51 -22.97
N ASN A 476 -0.58 38.68 -23.99
CA ASN A 476 -0.43 39.16 -25.37
C ASN A 476 -1.69 39.86 -25.90
N VAL A 477 -2.89 39.32 -25.62
CA VAL A 477 -4.16 39.96 -25.99
C VAL A 477 -4.37 41.27 -25.25
N SER A 478 -4.03 41.32 -23.95
CA SER A 478 -4.08 42.55 -23.17
C SER A 478 -3.14 43.63 -23.72
N ASP A 479 -1.93 43.25 -24.13
CA ASP A 479 -0.98 44.17 -24.73
C ASP A 479 -1.50 44.69 -26.08
N GLN A 480 -2.05 43.81 -26.93
CA GLN A 480 -2.71 44.20 -28.19
C GLN A 480 -3.90 45.14 -27.96
N LEU A 481 -4.69 44.92 -26.92
CA LEU A 481 -5.80 45.80 -26.56
C LEU A 481 -5.28 47.19 -26.14
N HIS A 482 -4.21 47.24 -25.35
CA HIS A 482 -3.60 48.52 -24.96
C HIS A 482 -3.00 49.26 -26.16
N THR A 483 -2.34 48.57 -27.10
CA THR A 483 -1.80 49.23 -28.31
C THR A 483 -2.92 49.77 -29.18
N THR A 484 -3.98 48.99 -29.43
CA THR A 484 -5.13 49.44 -30.22
C THR A 484 -5.88 50.60 -29.56
N GLN A 485 -5.98 50.60 -28.23
CA GLN A 485 -6.58 51.71 -27.49
C GLN A 485 -5.74 52.99 -27.61
N TYR A 486 -4.41 52.87 -27.52
CA TYR A 486 -3.49 53.99 -27.75
C TYR A 486 -3.60 54.54 -29.19
N GLU A 487 -3.68 53.67 -30.19
CA GLU A 487 -3.87 54.07 -31.59
C GLU A 487 -5.19 54.82 -31.79
N LEU A 488 -6.29 54.36 -31.17
CA LEU A 488 -7.58 55.06 -31.20
C LEU A 488 -7.53 56.43 -30.53
N GLU A 489 -6.83 56.55 -29.39
CA GLU A 489 -6.61 57.83 -28.69
C GLU A 489 -5.83 58.79 -29.60
N SER A 490 -4.76 58.31 -30.24
CA SER A 490 -3.95 59.09 -31.18
C SER A 490 -4.76 59.56 -32.40
N ILE A 491 -5.62 58.70 -32.95
CA ILE A 491 -6.52 59.08 -34.06
C ILE A 491 -7.52 60.14 -33.59
N ARG A 492 -8.08 60.03 -32.38
CA ARG A 492 -8.99 61.05 -31.82
C ARG A 492 -8.30 62.39 -31.64
N GLU A 493 -7.06 62.40 -31.12
CA GLU A 493 -6.25 63.61 -31.02
C GLU A 493 -6.00 64.21 -32.40
N PHE A 494 -5.60 63.41 -33.39
CA PHE A 494 -5.36 63.88 -34.74
C PHE A 494 -6.63 64.43 -35.41
N GLN A 495 -7.78 63.78 -35.19
CA GLN A 495 -9.09 64.27 -35.64
C GLN A 495 -9.41 65.63 -35.00
N SER A 496 -9.14 65.82 -33.71
CA SER A 496 -9.39 67.09 -33.03
C SER A 496 -8.53 68.24 -33.59
N VAL A 497 -7.26 67.96 -33.92
CA VAL A 497 -6.36 68.90 -34.58
C VAL A 497 -6.84 69.20 -36.01
N SER A 498 -7.28 68.17 -36.74
CA SER A 498 -7.82 68.31 -38.09
C SER A 498 -9.10 69.16 -38.10
N THR A 499 -10.03 68.94 -37.17
CA THR A 499 -11.25 69.75 -37.05
C THR A 499 -10.93 71.20 -36.72
N ALA A 500 -9.97 71.47 -35.84
CA ALA A 500 -9.54 72.83 -35.52
C ALA A 500 -8.91 73.53 -36.74
N ALA A 501 -8.10 72.81 -37.53
CA ALA A 501 -7.54 73.33 -38.78
C ALA A 501 -8.62 73.60 -39.84
N LEU A 502 -9.66 72.76 -39.91
CA LEU A 502 -10.80 72.91 -40.82
C LEU A 502 -11.66 74.13 -40.43
N GLU A 503 -11.90 74.35 -39.12
CA GLU A 503 -12.56 75.56 -38.62
C GLU A 503 -11.75 76.83 -38.91
N GLU A 504 -10.42 76.80 -38.72
CA GLU A 504 -9.55 77.93 -39.06
C GLU A 504 -9.56 78.22 -40.58
N ALA A 505 -9.51 77.16 -41.41
CA ALA A 505 -9.60 77.28 -42.86
C ALA A 505 -10.96 77.82 -43.30
N ALA A 506 -12.06 77.36 -42.68
CA ALA A 506 -13.40 77.88 -42.93
C ALA A 506 -13.53 79.36 -42.53
N ALA A 507 -12.96 79.77 -41.39
CA ALA A 507 -12.93 81.16 -40.96
C ALA A 507 -12.10 82.03 -41.91
N LYS A 508 -10.95 81.54 -42.38
CA LYS A 508 -10.15 82.20 -43.43
C LYS A 508 -10.92 82.30 -44.73
N HIS A 509 -11.62 81.26 -45.13
CA HIS A 509 -12.44 81.25 -46.35
C HIS A 509 -13.59 82.27 -46.24
N GLN A 510 -14.32 82.30 -45.14
CA GLN A 510 -15.35 83.33 -44.89
C GLN A 510 -14.77 84.75 -44.94
N ARG A 511 -13.57 84.96 -44.38
CA ARG A 511 -12.88 86.26 -44.46
C ARG A 511 -12.47 86.59 -45.89
N LEU A 512 -11.98 85.60 -46.65
CA LEU A 512 -11.66 85.76 -48.06
C LEU A 512 -12.91 86.02 -48.88
N ASP A 513 -14.06 85.40 -48.59
CA ASP A 513 -15.34 85.68 -49.25
C ASP A 513 -15.81 87.10 -48.97
N LEU A 514 -15.63 87.61 -47.75
CA LEU A 514 -15.92 89.01 -47.42
C LEU A 514 -15.01 89.96 -48.20
N ILE A 515 -13.71 89.67 -48.27
CA ILE A 515 -12.74 90.45 -49.04
C ILE A 515 -13.08 90.35 -50.53
N TRP A 516 -13.38 89.16 -51.04
CA TRP A 516 -13.75 88.90 -52.43
C TRP A 516 -15.02 89.62 -52.80
N ASN A 517 -16.05 89.60 -51.96
CA ASN A 517 -17.27 90.37 -52.19
C ASN A 517 -16.98 91.88 -52.19
N GLY A 518 -16.11 92.36 -51.29
CA GLY A 518 -15.65 93.75 -51.30
C GLY A 518 -14.89 94.11 -52.59
N VAL A 519 -13.97 93.24 -53.02
CA VAL A 519 -13.22 93.37 -54.27
C VAL A 519 -14.14 93.22 -55.47
N LYS A 520 -15.16 92.37 -55.43
CA LYS A 520 -16.15 92.19 -56.48
C LYS A 520 -17.00 93.44 -56.65
N ILE A 521 -17.47 94.04 -55.56
CA ILE A 521 -18.18 95.33 -55.60
C ILE A 521 -17.25 96.42 -56.16
N GLU A 522 -15.99 96.46 -55.72
CA GLU A 522 -15.01 97.41 -56.27
C GLU A 522 -14.66 97.09 -57.73
N ASN A 523 -14.67 95.83 -58.13
CA ASN A 523 -14.44 95.40 -59.51
C ASN A 523 -15.66 95.71 -60.36
N GLU A 524 -16.90 95.54 -59.91
CA GLU A 524 -18.10 96.01 -60.61
C GLU A 524 -18.06 97.54 -60.78
N ARG A 525 -17.57 98.28 -59.77
CA ARG A 525 -17.34 99.72 -59.84
C ARG A 525 -16.23 100.09 -60.83
N LEU A 526 -15.12 99.36 -60.80
CA LEU A 526 -13.99 99.53 -61.70
C LEU A 526 -14.35 99.04 -63.10
N GLN A 527 -15.21 98.05 -63.26
CA GLN A 527 -15.68 97.50 -64.53
C GLN A 527 -16.68 98.44 -65.16
N ALA A 528 -17.56 99.10 -64.40
CA ALA A 528 -18.30 100.24 -64.94
C ALA A 528 -17.36 101.36 -65.42
N ARG A 529 -16.25 101.59 -64.70
CA ARG A 529 -15.22 102.56 -65.10
C ARG A 529 -14.35 102.06 -66.26
N VAL A 530 -14.11 100.76 -66.37
CA VAL A 530 -13.36 100.10 -67.43
C VAL A 530 -14.23 99.99 -68.65
N GLU A 531 -15.54 99.75 -68.58
CA GLU A 531 -16.48 99.86 -69.70
C GLU A 531 -16.52 101.29 -70.23
N GLU A 532 -16.37 102.30 -69.35
CA GLU A 532 -16.18 103.69 -69.75
C GLU A 532 -14.77 103.96 -70.33
N LEU A 533 -13.73 103.33 -69.79
CA LEU A 533 -12.37 103.42 -70.32
C LEU A 533 -12.14 102.53 -71.54
N GLU A 534 -12.88 101.46 -71.77
CA GLU A 534 -12.91 100.52 -72.90
C GLU A 534 -13.83 101.08 -73.97
N PHE A 535 -14.86 101.84 -73.63
CA PHE A 535 -15.40 102.79 -74.60
C PHE A 535 -14.31 103.75 -75.10
N GLN A 536 -13.30 104.06 -74.27
CA GLN A 536 -12.10 104.85 -74.65
C GLN A 536 -10.90 104.00 -75.15
N LEU A 537 -10.84 102.68 -74.88
CA LEU A 537 -9.73 101.75 -75.20
C LEU A 537 -10.11 100.76 -76.32
N SER A 538 -11.38 100.65 -76.68
CA SER A 538 -11.86 100.16 -77.98
C SER A 538 -11.47 101.14 -79.10
N GLN A 539 -10.85 102.27 -78.74
CA GLN A 539 -10.06 103.15 -79.61
C GLN A 539 -8.54 102.81 -79.60
N SER A 540 -8.09 101.82 -78.84
CA SER A 540 -6.67 101.56 -78.56
C SER A 540 -6.46 100.07 -78.21
N GLU A 541 -6.57 99.19 -79.20
CA GLU A 541 -6.38 97.75 -79.06
C GLU A 541 -4.95 97.31 -78.63
N VAL A 542 -4.93 96.20 -77.90
CA VAL A 542 -3.98 95.06 -77.99
C VAL A 542 -2.53 95.27 -77.51
N ASP A 543 -2.11 94.48 -76.51
CA ASP A 543 -0.96 93.57 -76.74
C ASP A 543 -0.85 92.42 -75.75
N GLY A 544 -0.49 91.25 -76.29
CA GLY A 544 -0.74 89.91 -75.73
C GLY A 544 0.51 89.07 -75.44
N ASP A 545 1.54 89.67 -74.84
CA ASP A 545 2.83 88.99 -74.60
C ASP A 545 3.13 88.64 -73.12
N GLU A 546 2.29 89.09 -72.18
CA GLU A 546 2.46 88.79 -70.75
C GLU A 546 1.73 87.48 -70.36
N LYS A 547 0.59 87.23 -71.01
CA LYS A 547 -0.27 86.05 -70.80
C LYS A 547 0.40 84.74 -71.28
N THR A 548 1.27 84.81 -72.27
CA THR A 548 2.02 83.66 -72.79
C THR A 548 3.10 83.18 -71.82
N LYS A 549 3.77 84.11 -71.12
CA LYS A 549 4.78 83.78 -70.09
C LYS A 549 4.16 83.19 -68.83
N GLU A 550 2.99 83.69 -68.42
CA GLU A 550 2.25 83.16 -67.28
C GLU A 550 1.72 81.74 -67.54
N LEU A 551 1.19 81.49 -68.75
CA LEU A 551 0.80 80.14 -69.18
C LEU A 551 2.00 79.18 -69.21
N GLN A 552 3.18 79.65 -69.65
CA GLN A 552 4.39 78.84 -69.69
C GLN A 552 4.90 78.46 -68.28
N MET A 553 4.74 79.36 -67.30
CA MET A 553 5.07 79.09 -65.89
C MET A 553 4.09 78.07 -65.28
N GLN A 554 2.80 78.20 -65.55
CA GLN A 554 1.77 77.25 -65.10
C GLN A 554 1.99 75.85 -65.67
N VAL A 555 2.39 75.74 -66.95
CA VAL A 555 2.76 74.44 -67.55
C VAL A 555 3.96 73.80 -66.85
N HIS A 556 4.97 74.59 -66.44
CA HIS A 556 6.10 74.06 -65.70
C HIS A 556 5.73 73.59 -64.29
N GLU A 557 4.83 74.28 -63.61
CA GLU A 557 4.35 73.89 -62.28
C GLU A 557 3.55 72.58 -62.33
N ILE A 558 2.62 72.48 -63.29
CA ILE A 558 1.82 71.25 -63.53
C ILE A 558 2.72 70.05 -63.84
N ASN A 559 3.81 70.26 -64.60
CA ASN A 559 4.76 69.18 -64.90
C ASN A 559 5.50 68.69 -63.64
N ARG A 560 5.85 69.57 -62.70
CA ARG A 560 6.47 69.17 -61.42
C ARG A 560 5.50 68.39 -60.55
N GLU A 561 4.26 68.84 -60.46
CA GLU A 561 3.20 68.13 -59.72
C GLU A 561 2.93 66.75 -60.33
N ALA A 562 2.88 66.64 -61.66
CA ALA A 562 2.72 65.36 -62.34
C ALA A 562 3.89 64.39 -62.07
N GLU A 563 5.13 64.88 -61.97
CA GLU A 563 6.29 64.06 -61.61
C GLU A 563 6.28 63.63 -60.13
N ALA A 564 5.82 64.50 -59.22
CA ALA A 564 5.65 64.15 -57.80
C ALA A 564 4.61 63.05 -57.61
N LEU A 565 3.45 63.19 -58.26
CA LEU A 565 2.38 62.19 -58.23
C LEU A 565 2.81 60.84 -58.82
N ARG A 566 3.65 60.83 -59.86
CA ARG A 566 4.21 59.58 -60.40
C ARG A 566 5.07 58.85 -59.38
N LYS A 567 5.94 59.57 -58.65
CA LYS A 567 6.79 58.97 -57.60
C LYS A 567 5.97 58.42 -56.45
N GLU A 568 4.94 59.13 -56.00
CA GLU A 568 4.02 58.64 -54.97
C GLU A 568 3.28 57.38 -55.45
N LEU A 569 2.85 57.35 -56.70
CA LEU A 569 2.15 56.21 -57.28
C LEU A 569 3.06 54.97 -57.39
N ASP A 570 4.34 55.14 -57.69
CA ASP A 570 5.31 54.04 -57.70
C ASP A 570 5.63 53.53 -56.28
N LEU A 571 5.72 54.42 -55.28
CA LEU A 571 5.86 54.04 -53.87
C LEU A 571 4.63 53.28 -53.36
N LEU A 572 3.43 53.74 -53.72
CA LEU A 572 2.19 53.05 -53.39
C LEU A 572 2.13 51.67 -54.03
N ARG A 573 2.52 51.53 -55.30
CA ARG A 573 2.60 50.22 -55.97
C ARG A 573 3.54 49.26 -55.25
N ALA A 574 4.74 49.72 -54.88
CA ALA A 574 5.69 48.91 -54.12
C ALA A 574 5.13 48.50 -52.75
N SER A 575 4.47 49.42 -52.04
CA SER A 575 3.80 49.13 -50.77
C SER A 575 2.67 48.10 -50.95
N THR A 576 1.85 48.21 -52.00
CA THR A 576 0.77 47.25 -52.27
C THR A 576 1.34 45.87 -52.52
N THR A 577 2.39 45.75 -53.35
CA THR A 577 3.02 44.44 -53.60
C THR A 577 3.61 43.82 -52.33
N GLN A 578 4.15 44.62 -51.42
CA GLN A 578 4.68 44.12 -50.15
C GLN A 578 3.54 43.62 -49.25
N ILE A 579 2.43 44.35 -49.16
CA ILE A 579 1.27 43.94 -48.37
C ILE A 579 0.66 42.65 -48.93
N GLU A 580 0.61 42.49 -50.26
CA GLU A 580 0.14 41.26 -50.91
C GLU A 580 1.03 40.05 -50.58
N ILE A 581 2.36 40.22 -50.59
CA ILE A 581 3.31 39.19 -50.18
C ILE A 581 3.11 38.82 -48.71
N ASP A 582 3.08 39.81 -47.80
CA ASP A 582 2.89 39.59 -46.37
C ASP A 582 1.53 38.93 -46.07
N SER A 583 0.49 39.29 -46.82
CA SER A 583 -0.83 38.67 -46.74
C SER A 583 -0.80 37.21 -47.17
N HIS A 584 -0.11 36.91 -48.28
CA HIS A 584 0.02 35.54 -48.78
C HIS A 584 0.81 34.65 -47.81
N ASP A 585 1.88 35.18 -47.21
CA ASP A 585 2.68 34.45 -46.21
C ASP A 585 1.87 34.18 -44.93
N ARG A 586 1.07 35.15 -44.46
CA ARG A 586 0.15 34.93 -43.34
C ARG A 586 -0.89 33.87 -43.67
N GLU A 587 -1.49 33.91 -44.86
CA GLU A 587 -2.47 32.92 -45.30
C GLU A 587 -1.86 31.52 -45.35
N LYS A 588 -0.66 31.37 -45.92
CA LYS A 588 0.07 30.10 -45.94
C LYS A 588 0.34 29.58 -44.52
N HIS A 589 0.80 30.44 -43.61
CA HIS A 589 1.02 30.06 -42.21
C HIS A 589 -0.29 29.64 -41.51
N PHE A 590 -1.41 30.31 -41.78
CA PHE A 590 -2.72 29.88 -41.27
C PHE A 590 -3.16 28.53 -41.82
N GLN A 591 -2.93 28.26 -43.11
CA GLN A 591 -3.23 26.96 -43.72
C GLN A 591 -2.36 25.84 -43.12
N GLU A 592 -1.07 26.06 -42.93
CA GLU A 592 -0.16 25.11 -42.28
C GLU A 592 -0.59 24.82 -40.84
N LYS A 593 -0.97 25.85 -40.07
CA LYS A 593 -1.47 25.68 -38.71
C LYS A 593 -2.80 24.92 -38.67
N THR A 594 -3.70 25.21 -39.59
CA THR A 594 -5.01 24.53 -39.68
C THR A 594 -4.84 23.06 -40.05
N THR A 595 -3.97 22.75 -41.03
CA THR A 595 -3.68 21.36 -41.42
C THR A 595 -2.98 20.58 -40.32
N ALA A 596 -2.05 21.20 -39.58
CA ALA A 596 -1.44 20.60 -38.39
C ALA A 596 -2.50 20.32 -37.31
N HIS A 597 -3.43 21.24 -37.07
CA HIS A 597 -4.48 21.05 -36.08
C HIS A 597 -5.44 19.92 -36.47
N LEU A 598 -5.82 19.83 -37.75
CA LEU A 598 -6.63 18.72 -38.27
C LEU A 598 -5.92 17.37 -38.11
N ARG A 599 -4.61 17.31 -38.32
CA ARG A 599 -3.83 16.08 -38.12
C ARG A 599 -3.87 15.63 -36.65
N ILE A 600 -3.68 16.56 -35.71
CA ILE A 600 -3.77 16.28 -34.27
C ILE A 600 -5.17 15.76 -33.89
N ILE A 601 -6.23 16.39 -34.41
CA ILE A 601 -7.61 15.95 -34.15
C ILE A 601 -7.83 14.52 -34.66
N LEU A 602 -7.30 14.20 -35.85
CA LEU A 602 -7.43 12.88 -36.44
C LEU A 602 -6.66 11.82 -35.63
N GLU A 603 -5.43 12.13 -35.20
CA GLU A 603 -4.64 11.28 -34.30
C GLU A 603 -5.34 11.07 -32.94
N GLN A 604 -5.90 12.12 -32.34
CA GLN A 604 -6.68 12.01 -31.12
C GLN A 604 -7.92 11.15 -31.30
N SER A 605 -8.65 11.30 -32.41
CA SER A 605 -9.83 10.48 -32.71
C SER A 605 -9.47 9.01 -32.88
N GLN A 606 -8.32 8.72 -33.50
CA GLN A 606 -7.82 7.36 -33.66
C GLN A 606 -7.42 6.75 -32.31
N ARG A 607 -6.76 7.51 -31.45
CA ARG A 607 -6.40 7.09 -30.09
C ARG A 607 -7.65 6.78 -29.25
N LEU A 608 -8.63 7.69 -29.25
CA LEU A 608 -9.91 7.48 -28.57
C LEU A 608 -10.65 6.25 -29.11
N GLY A 609 -10.60 6.02 -30.43
CA GLY A 609 -11.14 4.79 -31.02
C GLY A 609 -10.46 3.52 -30.52
N SER A 610 -9.12 3.52 -30.43
CA SER A 610 -8.38 2.37 -29.89
C SER A 610 -8.63 2.13 -28.40
N GLU A 611 -8.71 3.20 -27.59
CA GLU A 611 -9.05 3.11 -26.17
C GLU A 611 -10.48 2.61 -25.98
N SER A 612 -11.44 3.06 -26.80
CA SER A 612 -12.82 2.57 -26.77
C SER A 612 -12.91 1.07 -27.06
N MET A 613 -12.17 0.57 -28.06
CA MET A 613 -12.15 -0.87 -28.35
C MET A 613 -11.51 -1.68 -27.22
N ALA A 614 -10.45 -1.17 -26.59
CA ALA A 614 -9.82 -1.82 -25.45
C ALA A 614 -10.75 -1.87 -24.23
N CYS A 615 -11.51 -0.81 -23.96
CA CYS A 615 -12.54 -0.81 -22.92
C CYS A 615 -13.66 -1.82 -23.22
N GLU A 616 -14.10 -1.92 -24.48
CA GLU A 616 -15.11 -2.90 -24.88
C GLU A 616 -14.60 -4.33 -24.69
N GLU A 617 -13.35 -4.62 -25.08
CA GLU A 617 -12.71 -5.93 -24.86
C GLU A 617 -12.54 -6.26 -23.36
N LEU A 618 -12.17 -5.29 -22.52
CA LEU A 618 -12.12 -5.51 -21.07
C LEU A 618 -13.50 -5.77 -20.50
N SER A 619 -14.53 -5.06 -20.99
CA SER A 619 -15.90 -5.26 -20.53
C SER A 619 -16.45 -6.63 -20.90
N THR A 620 -16.11 -7.16 -22.10
CA THR A 620 -16.51 -8.53 -22.48
C THR A 620 -15.78 -9.57 -21.65
N ARG A 621 -14.47 -9.42 -21.40
CA ARG A 621 -13.72 -10.32 -20.51
C ARG A 621 -14.27 -10.32 -19.09
N PHE A 622 -14.63 -9.16 -18.56
CA PHE A 622 -15.22 -9.05 -17.23
C PHE A 622 -16.59 -9.73 -17.16
N GLN A 623 -17.42 -9.55 -18.20
CA GLN A 623 -18.70 -10.24 -18.32
C GLN A 623 -18.52 -11.77 -18.37
N GLU A 624 -17.56 -12.28 -19.14
CA GLU A 624 -17.23 -13.71 -19.18
C GLU A 624 -16.79 -14.23 -17.80
N GLN A 625 -15.99 -13.45 -17.06
CA GLN A 625 -15.56 -13.83 -15.71
C GLN A 625 -16.74 -13.88 -14.72
N ILE A 626 -17.70 -12.94 -14.82
CA ILE A 626 -18.94 -12.98 -14.04
C ILE A 626 -19.72 -14.25 -14.35
N GLU A 627 -19.91 -14.58 -15.63
CA GLU A 627 -20.65 -15.79 -16.04
C GLU A 627 -19.97 -17.08 -15.55
N GLN A 628 -18.64 -17.14 -15.58
CA GLN A 628 -17.88 -18.27 -15.03
C GLN A 628 -18.06 -18.40 -13.52
N THR A 629 -17.98 -17.27 -12.80
CA THR A 629 -18.18 -17.23 -11.35
C THR A 629 -19.60 -17.64 -10.97
N GLN A 630 -20.59 -17.17 -11.72
CA GLN A 630 -21.98 -17.56 -11.53
C GLN A 630 -22.20 -19.06 -11.77
N LYS A 631 -21.62 -19.64 -12.83
CA LYS A 631 -21.67 -21.09 -13.08
C LYS A 631 -21.03 -21.91 -11.95
N ILE A 632 -19.92 -21.44 -11.38
CA ILE A 632 -19.28 -22.11 -10.23
C ILE A 632 -20.17 -21.98 -9.00
N SER A 633 -20.74 -20.80 -8.75
CA SER A 633 -21.67 -20.56 -7.65
C SER A 633 -22.91 -21.46 -7.74
N GLU A 634 -23.49 -21.63 -8.93
CA GLU A 634 -24.62 -22.52 -9.17
C GLU A 634 -24.24 -23.99 -8.90
N LYS A 635 -23.08 -24.44 -9.36
CA LYS A 635 -22.56 -25.80 -9.09
C LYS A 635 -22.30 -26.05 -7.61
N LEU A 636 -21.76 -25.06 -6.90
CA LEU A 636 -21.55 -25.16 -5.45
C LEU A 636 -22.89 -25.16 -4.71
N GLY A 637 -23.83 -24.32 -5.14
CA GLY A 637 -25.19 -24.27 -4.58
C GLY A 637 -25.93 -25.61 -4.73
N THR A 638 -25.86 -26.25 -5.89
CA THR A 638 -26.44 -27.59 -6.07
C THR A 638 -25.74 -28.65 -5.23
N ARG A 639 -24.40 -28.59 -5.10
CA ARG A 639 -23.68 -29.52 -4.23
C ARG A 639 -24.06 -29.35 -2.75
N VAL A 640 -24.19 -28.12 -2.28
CA VAL A 640 -24.66 -27.84 -0.90
C VAL A 640 -26.07 -28.38 -0.70
N ALA A 641 -26.99 -28.19 -1.66
CA ALA A 641 -28.34 -28.75 -1.58
C ALA A 641 -28.32 -30.28 -1.48
N THR A 642 -27.53 -30.97 -2.31
CA THR A 642 -27.40 -32.44 -2.22
C THR A 642 -26.84 -32.91 -0.88
N LEU A 643 -25.83 -32.22 -0.34
CA LEU A 643 -25.25 -32.57 0.95
C LEU A 643 -26.23 -32.32 2.10
N GLN A 644 -27.09 -31.31 1.98
CA GLN A 644 -28.15 -31.05 2.93
C GLN A 644 -29.20 -32.17 2.92
N GLU A 645 -29.62 -32.62 1.72
CA GLU A 645 -30.52 -33.77 1.57
C GLU A 645 -29.93 -35.06 2.16
N GLU A 646 -28.65 -35.35 1.90
CA GLU A 646 -27.93 -36.48 2.49
C GLU A 646 -27.87 -36.39 4.02
N LEU A 647 -27.61 -35.20 4.56
CA LEU A 647 -27.55 -34.96 6.00
C LEU A 647 -28.92 -35.14 6.67
N ASP A 648 -29.99 -34.63 6.05
CA ASP A 648 -31.36 -34.81 6.52
C ASP A 648 -31.75 -36.30 6.50
N TYR A 649 -31.36 -37.04 5.46
CA TYR A 649 -31.55 -38.49 5.38
C TYR A 649 -30.84 -39.24 6.52
N PHE A 650 -29.56 -38.96 6.78
CA PHE A 650 -28.84 -39.60 7.88
C PHE A 650 -29.40 -39.23 9.26
N GLN A 651 -29.92 -38.00 9.41
CA GLN A 651 -30.60 -37.61 10.64
C GLN A 651 -31.89 -38.41 10.85
N GLU A 652 -32.69 -38.62 9.81
CA GLU A 652 -33.90 -39.44 9.86
C GLU A 652 -33.58 -40.90 10.20
N GLU A 653 -32.56 -41.49 9.56
CA GLU A 653 -32.10 -42.86 9.85
C GLU A 653 -31.59 -42.99 11.29
N LEU A 654 -30.88 -41.98 11.80
CA LEU A 654 -30.44 -41.95 13.18
C LEU A 654 -31.61 -41.87 14.17
N ILE A 655 -32.64 -41.09 13.85
CA ILE A 655 -33.87 -41.00 14.66
C ILE A 655 -34.57 -42.36 14.70
N GLU A 656 -34.75 -43.01 13.55
CA GLU A 656 -35.38 -44.32 13.46
C GLU A 656 -34.59 -45.38 14.24
N SER A 657 -33.26 -45.39 14.10
CA SER A 657 -32.38 -46.29 14.85
C SER A 657 -32.49 -46.07 16.36
N LYS A 658 -32.49 -44.80 16.82
CA LYS A 658 -32.70 -44.46 18.24
C LYS A 658 -34.08 -44.89 18.74
N MET A 659 -35.13 -44.69 17.95
CA MET A 659 -36.48 -45.16 18.28
C MET A 659 -36.53 -46.68 18.42
N LYS A 660 -35.88 -47.42 17.51
CA LYS A 660 -35.80 -48.88 17.57
C LYS A 660 -35.02 -49.38 18.79
N VAL A 661 -33.91 -48.73 19.14
CA VAL A 661 -33.16 -49.04 20.38
C VAL A 661 -34.01 -48.77 21.61
N ALA A 662 -34.75 -47.65 21.66
CA ALA A 662 -35.66 -47.36 22.75
C ALA A 662 -36.77 -48.42 22.88
N GLN A 663 -37.37 -48.85 21.77
CA GLN A 663 -38.36 -49.93 21.75
C GLN A 663 -37.79 -51.25 22.27
N LEU A 664 -36.61 -51.66 21.78
CA LEU A 664 -35.95 -52.89 22.24
C LEU A 664 -35.58 -52.83 23.73
N THR A 665 -35.20 -51.64 24.22
CA THR A 665 -34.93 -51.42 25.64
C THR A 665 -36.19 -51.60 26.47
N GLN A 666 -37.32 -51.01 26.03
CA GLN A 666 -38.61 -51.20 26.67
C GLN A 666 -39.04 -52.68 26.68
N ASP A 667 -38.95 -53.37 25.54
CA ASP A 667 -39.30 -54.80 25.43
C ASP A 667 -38.44 -55.65 26.39
N ASN A 668 -37.15 -55.33 26.51
CA ASN A 668 -36.22 -56.02 27.41
C ASN A 668 -36.56 -55.76 28.89
N ASP A 669 -36.93 -54.53 29.24
CA ASP A 669 -37.41 -54.20 30.59
C ASP A 669 -38.71 -54.94 30.93
N GLU A 670 -39.66 -55.03 29.99
CA GLU A 670 -40.89 -55.81 30.15
C GLU A 670 -40.60 -57.31 30.33
N LEU A 671 -39.68 -57.87 29.54
CA LEU A 671 -39.20 -59.24 29.69
C LEU A 671 -38.50 -59.47 31.03
N ALA A 672 -37.68 -58.52 31.49
CA ALA A 672 -37.03 -58.60 32.80
C ALA A 672 -38.06 -58.58 33.94
N ILE A 673 -39.12 -57.77 33.84
CA ILE A 673 -40.24 -57.76 34.79
C ILE A 673 -40.95 -59.12 34.77
N ARG A 674 -41.26 -59.67 33.59
CA ARG A 674 -41.88 -60.99 33.43
C ARG A 674 -41.01 -62.11 34.02
N ASN A 675 -39.71 -62.10 33.76
CA ASN A 675 -38.78 -63.08 34.31
C ASN A 675 -38.73 -63.01 35.84
N ARG A 676 -38.69 -61.80 36.43
CA ARG A 676 -38.79 -61.63 37.89
C ARG A 676 -40.12 -62.14 38.45
N GLN A 677 -41.23 -61.98 37.73
CA GLN A 677 -42.52 -62.55 38.14
C GLN A 677 -42.49 -64.08 38.11
N LEU A 678 -41.99 -64.68 37.03
CA LEU A 678 -41.84 -66.13 36.91
C LEU A 678 -40.88 -66.72 37.94
N GLU A 679 -39.78 -66.03 38.26
CA GLU A 679 -38.87 -66.41 39.35
C GLU A 679 -39.56 -66.38 40.71
N LYS A 680 -40.37 -65.36 40.99
CA LYS A 680 -41.20 -65.30 42.21
C LYS A 680 -42.22 -66.44 42.26
N ASP A 681 -42.89 -66.74 41.15
CA ASP A 681 -43.87 -67.84 41.07
C ASP A 681 -43.18 -69.20 41.23
N ARG A 682 -42.00 -69.41 40.65
CA ARG A 682 -41.18 -70.61 40.87
C ARG A 682 -40.74 -70.74 42.33
N ALA A 683 -40.28 -69.66 42.95
CA ALA A 683 -39.88 -69.65 44.35
C ALA A 683 -41.06 -69.87 45.32
N LEU A 684 -42.28 -69.50 44.93
CA LEU A 684 -43.51 -69.80 45.67
C LEU A 684 -43.93 -71.26 45.49
N ASN A 685 -43.76 -71.83 44.30
CA ASN A 685 -44.10 -73.23 44.01
C ASN A 685 -43.11 -74.25 44.60
N THR A 686 -41.85 -73.86 44.90
CA THR A 686 -40.88 -74.72 45.61
C THR A 686 -41.04 -74.71 47.13
N LYS A 687 -41.97 -73.91 47.67
CA LYS A 687 -42.32 -73.85 49.11
C LYS A 687 -43.61 -74.61 49.48
N LYS A 688 -44.22 -75.30 48.53
CA LYS A 688 -45.24 -76.33 48.76
C LYS A 688 -44.59 -77.70 48.64
#